data_AF-A0A9P1BIU1-F1
#
_entry.id   AF-A0A9P1BIU1-F1
#
_cell.length_a   1.000
_cell.length_b   1.000
_cell.length_c   1.000
_cell.angle_alpha   90.00
_cell.angle_beta   90.00
_cell.angle_gamma   90.00
#
_symmetry.space_group_name_H-M   'P 1'
#
loop_
_entity.id
_entity.type
_entity.pdbx_description
1 polymer ?
#
loop_
_entity_poly.entity_id
_entity_poly.type
_entity_poly.pdbx_seq_one_letter_code
_entity_poly.pdbx_strand_id
1 'polypeptide(L)'
;MPMPAMDGDDDNNMMNMANLANPDVPTDLDVAAKVESQARQLAEQERRLQDLERRLSGMAMGGGAKEAQIVAVEDVSPTDGNNTNRASMGRTPVDTATYEFEHSMWDAALLVFVSRSNFADMVILLTGCTLNFGLQIALLLTIFMDMIENKYEGAKVKEMLQYRVEIGHASANFDTGKGQSLLQKLCGLDLWSFEQEEYQLMYDYLYKPVPGFVLSTLAIIIWVLTIMREYRRCIEQAMAVIHLPIVRNGPEIEEDGEESMVIVGIHPVKKVMMLICLSLFRLGVMFFLGVIGCQYLAWTDGLGDIVLNAVALAFVLDVDELVAEVLLTERLRSTLSKLEPLSCGKIMKKDVRCIPMKDVIRYIITVGLIVFSVIYFLMPFYTSINAASLALCGGYQDFSYTGGTSDSAKTIIFQPSSWLGDPYLTGCDDTSYDAYLRKYYNATLGTVATNRTLIDYNQLRQKEVLNFAFGNTSNQEKKCPEGQFLSIAGEGSERQCISVPSVLRQNMGKEIEPGKDPNMPNCSRFTSKMDCTVAGTMLQDIPTSGQHCLWTWFAQTCDGSPTDTHVYDQSCNPNQNDALDATCNMWEDVFKLTNPLFNCDSRVYCSNDPIYDCLAMKLFIEVELNQTSYWDPNYDDSITDVQGRFLDGVTTAFVNMASAKLKKNSVTRDVVLDSSQVDLCHRCQELAICHQAQGDLVFSGLSDVFDSGSYQIEPARPHEREQRHRWWTHFQHHAGAPK
;
A
#
# COMPACT_ATOMS: atom_id res chain seq x y z
N MET A 1 -33.55 6.52 17.74
CA MET A 1 -34.24 7.77 17.37
C MET A 1 -35.02 7.48 16.11
N PRO A 2 -36.34 7.74 16.06
CA PRO A 2 -37.15 7.47 14.87
C PRO A 2 -37.14 8.66 13.90
N MET A 3 -37.12 8.38 12.59
CA MET A 3 -37.49 9.36 11.57
C MET A 3 -39.02 9.46 11.46
N PRO A 4 -39.60 10.62 11.11
CA PRO A 4 -41.01 10.73 10.76
C PRO A 4 -41.26 10.41 9.27
N ALA A 5 -42.45 9.90 8.97
CA ALA A 5 -42.97 9.78 7.62
C ALA A 5 -43.48 11.14 7.09
N MET A 6 -43.67 11.23 5.78
CA MET A 6 -44.40 12.31 5.11
C MET A 6 -45.42 11.72 4.13
N ASP A 7 -46.69 11.92 4.46
CA ASP A 7 -47.83 11.82 3.54
C ASP A 7 -48.24 13.24 3.10
N GLY A 8 -48.97 13.36 1.99
CA GLY A 8 -49.89 14.46 1.76
C GLY A 8 -49.66 15.26 0.47
N ASP A 9 -50.56 15.05 -0.48
CA ASP A 9 -50.77 15.88 -1.68
C ASP A 9 -51.03 17.36 -1.36
N ASP A 10 -50.73 18.24 -2.32
CA ASP A 10 -51.72 19.24 -2.76
C ASP A 10 -51.37 19.86 -4.13
N ASP A 11 -52.27 19.67 -5.10
CA ASP A 11 -52.27 20.41 -6.37
C ASP A 11 -52.79 21.84 -6.15
N ASN A 12 -52.05 22.86 -6.59
CA ASN A 12 -52.53 24.08 -7.28
C ASN A 12 -51.53 25.26 -7.17
N ASN A 13 -50.88 25.62 -8.28
CA ASN A 13 -50.78 27.02 -8.75
C ASN A 13 -50.05 27.14 -10.10
N MET A 14 -50.81 27.20 -11.20
CA MET A 14 -50.31 27.77 -12.47
C MET A 14 -50.63 29.27 -12.52
N MET A 15 -49.66 30.14 -12.25
CA MET A 15 -49.54 31.47 -12.88
C MET A 15 -48.18 32.13 -12.58
N ASN A 16 -47.71 32.98 -13.51
CA ASN A 16 -46.47 33.77 -13.47
C ASN A 16 -45.14 33.04 -13.76
N MET A 17 -44.91 32.72 -15.04
CA MET A 17 -43.54 32.70 -15.61
C MET A 17 -43.29 33.96 -16.43
N ALA A 18 -42.70 34.98 -15.79
CA ALA A 18 -42.03 36.09 -16.47
C ALA A 18 -40.98 36.71 -15.53
N ASN A 19 -39.77 36.93 -16.05
CA ASN A 19 -38.65 37.67 -15.43
C ASN A 19 -38.06 37.13 -14.11
N LEU A 20 -37.19 36.12 -14.22
CA LEU A 20 -35.96 36.03 -13.42
C LEU A 20 -34.78 35.68 -14.32
N ALA A 21 -34.03 36.69 -14.75
CA ALA A 21 -32.72 36.50 -15.36
C ALA A 21 -31.69 36.35 -14.24
N ASN A 22 -31.01 35.20 -14.20
CA ASN A 22 -29.98 34.90 -13.19
C ASN A 22 -28.68 35.66 -13.56
N PRO A 23 -28.14 36.55 -12.71
CA PRO A 23 -27.00 37.40 -13.07
C PRO A 23 -25.63 36.70 -13.01
N ASP A 24 -25.55 35.50 -12.41
CA ASP A 24 -24.27 34.88 -12.01
C ASP A 24 -23.75 33.79 -12.96
N VAL A 25 -23.96 33.93 -14.27
CA VAL A 25 -23.24 33.13 -15.28
C VAL A 25 -21.97 33.89 -15.67
N PRO A 26 -20.76 33.37 -15.37
CA PRO A 26 -19.52 34.03 -15.79
C PRO A 26 -19.48 34.10 -17.31
N THR A 27 -19.46 35.31 -17.87
CA THR A 27 -19.26 35.49 -19.31
C THR A 27 -17.89 34.95 -19.72
N ASP A 28 -17.76 34.37 -20.92
CA ASP A 28 -16.50 33.75 -21.41
C ASP A 28 -15.25 34.64 -21.29
N LEU A 29 -15.45 35.97 -21.25
CA LEU A 29 -14.42 36.97 -21.01
C LEU A 29 -13.68 36.79 -19.67
N ASP A 30 -14.38 36.37 -18.62
CA ASP A 30 -13.86 36.27 -17.26
C ASP A 30 -13.03 34.99 -17.06
N VAL A 31 -13.42 33.91 -17.76
CA VAL A 31 -12.63 32.68 -17.88
C VAL A 31 -11.32 32.96 -18.63
N ALA A 32 -11.37 33.71 -19.74
CA ALA A 32 -10.18 34.08 -20.50
C ALA A 32 -9.19 34.92 -19.66
N ALA A 33 -9.69 35.90 -18.89
CA ALA A 33 -8.86 36.70 -17.97
C ALA A 33 -8.18 35.83 -16.90
N LYS A 34 -8.89 34.84 -16.36
CA LYS A 34 -8.36 33.90 -15.35
C LYS A 34 -7.27 32.99 -15.93
N VAL A 35 -7.47 32.46 -17.14
CA VAL A 35 -6.46 31.67 -17.86
C VAL A 35 -5.21 32.50 -18.16
N GLU A 36 -5.36 33.75 -18.62
CA GLU A 36 -4.21 34.63 -18.85
C GLU A 36 -3.44 34.93 -17.55
N SER A 37 -4.15 35.08 -16.43
CA SER A 37 -3.51 35.28 -15.12
C SER A 37 -2.68 34.08 -14.68
N GLN A 38 -3.15 32.85 -14.90
CA GLN A 38 -2.41 31.62 -14.62
C GLN A 38 -1.20 31.45 -15.55
N ALA A 39 -1.34 31.75 -16.84
CA ALA A 39 -0.23 31.72 -17.79
C ALA A 39 0.92 32.69 -17.39
N ARG A 40 0.58 33.88 -16.89
CA ARG A 40 1.56 34.85 -16.37
C ARG A 40 2.24 34.35 -15.09
N GLN A 41 1.52 33.70 -14.17
CA GLN A 41 2.10 33.11 -12.97
C GLN A 41 3.08 31.96 -13.30
N LEU A 42 2.70 31.08 -14.24
CA LEU A 42 3.56 29.98 -14.69
C LEU A 42 4.87 30.49 -15.31
N ALA A 43 4.77 31.49 -16.20
CA ALA A 43 5.94 32.12 -16.83
C ALA A 43 6.85 32.86 -15.83
N GLU A 44 6.33 33.34 -14.69
CA GLU A 44 7.17 33.89 -13.62
C GLU A 44 7.87 32.79 -12.81
N GLN A 45 7.20 31.66 -12.56
CA GLN A 45 7.83 30.51 -11.90
C GLN A 45 8.99 29.94 -12.71
N GLU A 46 8.85 29.78 -14.04
CA GLU A 46 9.94 29.36 -14.92
C GLU A 46 11.16 30.30 -14.84
N ARG A 47 10.94 31.63 -14.80
CA ARG A 47 12.04 32.60 -14.65
C ARG A 47 12.75 32.48 -13.31
N ARG A 48 12.03 32.21 -12.22
CA ARG A 48 12.64 31.99 -10.89
C ARG A 48 13.46 30.70 -10.86
N LEU A 49 13.00 29.65 -11.52
CA LEU A 49 13.74 28.40 -11.71
C LEU A 49 15.05 28.61 -12.49
N GLN A 50 15.01 29.36 -13.60
CA GLN A 50 16.21 29.68 -14.37
C GLN A 50 17.22 30.56 -13.62
N ASP A 51 16.78 31.48 -12.74
CA ASP A 51 17.70 32.25 -11.90
C ASP A 51 18.37 31.38 -10.82
N LEU A 52 17.62 30.47 -10.19
CA LEU A 52 18.16 29.49 -9.25
C LEU A 52 19.17 28.54 -9.92
N GLU A 53 18.87 28.04 -11.12
CA GLU A 53 19.78 27.16 -11.88
C GLU A 53 21.08 27.88 -12.26
N ARG A 54 21.02 29.18 -12.63
CA ARG A 54 22.21 30.01 -12.85
C ARG A 54 23.04 30.22 -11.57
N ARG A 55 22.40 30.45 -10.43
CA ARG A 55 23.10 30.58 -9.13
C ARG A 55 23.78 29.28 -8.73
N LEU A 56 23.08 28.15 -8.85
CA LEU A 56 23.62 26.81 -8.60
C LEU A 56 24.81 26.51 -9.52
N SER A 57 24.70 26.80 -10.82
CA SER A 57 25.80 26.66 -11.78
C SER A 57 27.01 27.54 -11.43
N GLY A 58 26.77 28.76 -10.95
CA GLY A 58 27.82 29.66 -10.46
C GLY A 58 28.54 29.15 -9.21
N MET A 59 27.80 28.55 -8.26
CA MET A 59 28.39 27.94 -7.06
C MET A 59 29.17 26.66 -7.40
N ALA A 60 28.61 25.81 -8.27
CA ALA A 60 29.24 24.56 -8.70
C ALA A 60 30.59 24.76 -9.42
N MET A 61 30.74 25.85 -10.17
CA MET A 61 32.02 26.20 -10.81
C MET A 61 32.95 27.06 -9.94
N GLY A 62 32.48 27.57 -8.80
CA GLY A 62 33.28 28.39 -7.87
C GLY A 62 34.07 27.59 -6.82
N GLY A 63 33.61 26.39 -6.47
CA GLY A 63 34.16 25.61 -5.34
C GLY A 63 35.38 24.73 -5.63
N GLY A 64 35.88 24.67 -6.87
CA GLY A 64 36.65 23.50 -7.32
C GLY A 64 37.83 23.73 -8.27
N ALA A 65 38.48 24.90 -8.29
CA ALA A 65 39.77 25.08 -8.97
C ALA A 65 40.54 26.36 -8.53
N LYS A 66 41.12 26.36 -7.32
CA LYS A 66 42.36 27.12 -7.12
C LYS A 66 43.52 26.28 -7.66
N GLU A 67 43.56 26.20 -8.99
CA GLU A 67 44.66 25.59 -9.70
C GLU A 67 45.95 26.34 -9.34
N ALA A 68 46.96 25.60 -8.88
CA ALA A 68 48.22 26.19 -8.47
C ALA A 68 48.88 26.85 -9.67
N GLN A 69 48.78 28.18 -9.74
CA GLN A 69 49.45 28.96 -10.76
C GLN A 69 50.95 28.89 -10.47
N ILE A 70 51.61 27.87 -11.03
CA ILE A 70 53.07 27.77 -11.07
C ILE A 70 53.52 28.99 -11.86
N VAL A 71 53.98 30.01 -11.13
CA VAL A 71 54.61 31.18 -11.70
C VAL A 71 55.87 30.68 -12.39
N ALA A 72 55.79 30.54 -13.71
CA ALA A 72 56.97 30.41 -14.55
C ALA A 72 57.80 31.67 -14.35
N VAL A 73 58.87 31.55 -13.57
CA VAL A 73 59.86 32.61 -13.41
C VAL A 73 60.45 32.86 -14.79
N GLU A 74 60.16 34.00 -15.39
CA GLU A 74 60.77 34.41 -16.65
C GLU A 74 62.29 34.52 -16.46
N ASP A 75 63.04 33.85 -17.32
CA ASP A 75 64.50 33.85 -17.32
C ASP A 75 65.05 35.27 -17.51
N VAL A 76 65.69 35.78 -16.46
CA VAL A 76 66.48 37.02 -16.55
C VAL A 76 67.76 36.73 -17.35
N SER A 77 68.09 37.68 -18.23
CA SER A 77 69.13 37.57 -19.27
C SER A 77 70.53 37.16 -18.79
N PRO A 78 71.34 36.54 -19.66
CA PRO A 78 72.68 36.10 -19.33
C PRO A 78 73.65 37.28 -19.17
N THR A 79 74.39 37.30 -18.06
CA THR A 79 75.61 38.10 -17.93
C THR A 79 76.76 37.24 -17.44
N ASP A 80 77.82 37.17 -18.26
CA ASP A 80 79.03 36.41 -17.98
C ASP A 80 79.71 36.89 -16.70
N GLY A 81 80.05 35.95 -15.81
CA GLY A 81 80.46 36.28 -14.44
C GLY A 81 81.30 35.21 -13.74
N ASN A 82 82.16 34.52 -14.50
CA ASN A 82 83.25 33.62 -14.05
C ASN A 82 83.54 33.61 -12.53
N ASN A 83 83.07 32.59 -11.81
CA ASN A 83 83.61 32.25 -10.50
C ASN A 83 83.50 30.76 -10.16
N THR A 84 84.66 30.15 -9.93
CA THR A 84 84.81 28.76 -9.50
C THR A 84 84.30 28.57 -8.08
N ASN A 85 83.19 27.85 -7.88
CA ASN A 85 82.84 27.31 -6.57
C ASN A 85 82.15 25.93 -6.66
N ARG A 86 82.93 24.92 -6.27
CA ARG A 86 82.52 23.69 -5.55
C ARG A 86 81.06 23.23 -5.77
N ALA A 87 80.88 22.26 -6.66
CA ALA A 87 79.61 21.57 -6.87
C ALA A 87 79.09 20.93 -5.56
N SER A 88 78.22 21.63 -4.83
CA SER A 88 77.33 21.04 -3.85
C SER A 88 76.38 20.13 -4.61
N MET A 89 76.63 18.82 -4.54
CA MET A 89 75.81 17.80 -5.17
C MET A 89 74.37 17.93 -4.62
N GLY A 90 73.52 18.62 -5.38
CA GLY A 90 72.17 18.96 -4.95
C GLY A 90 71.40 17.69 -4.65
N ARG A 91 71.13 17.43 -3.37
CA ARG A 91 70.14 16.43 -3.00
C ARG A 91 68.83 16.92 -3.59
N THR A 92 68.34 16.22 -4.60
CA THR A 92 66.95 16.33 -5.04
C THR A 92 66.07 16.25 -3.79
N PRO A 93 65.16 17.22 -3.58
CA PRO A 93 64.30 17.21 -2.40
C PRO A 93 63.63 15.83 -2.30
N VAL A 94 63.76 15.20 -1.14
CA VAL A 94 63.18 13.87 -0.93
C VAL A 94 61.70 14.08 -0.70
N ASP A 95 60.86 13.68 -1.65
CA ASP A 95 59.41 13.74 -1.53
C ASP A 95 58.94 13.04 -0.24
N THR A 96 58.72 13.83 0.80
CA THR A 96 58.04 13.41 2.03
C THR A 96 56.58 13.78 1.88
N ALA A 97 55.68 12.82 2.08
CA ALA A 97 54.26 13.12 2.13
C ALA A 97 53.99 14.10 3.28
N THR A 98 53.41 15.24 2.96
CA THR A 98 52.97 16.28 3.90
C THR A 98 51.46 16.18 4.14
N TYR A 99 51.04 16.52 5.35
CA TYR A 99 49.63 16.74 5.69
C TYR A 99 49.41 18.24 5.84
N GLU A 100 48.61 18.82 4.95
CA GLU A 100 48.19 20.21 5.01
C GLU A 100 46.99 20.35 5.95
N PHE A 101 46.99 21.37 6.79
CA PHE A 101 45.88 21.62 7.72
C PHE A 101 44.68 22.20 6.96
N GLU A 102 43.55 21.51 7.04
CA GLU A 102 42.29 21.99 6.46
C GLU A 102 41.53 22.86 7.47
N HIS A 103 40.64 23.75 7.01
CA HIS A 103 39.83 24.61 7.89
C HIS A 103 38.66 23.85 8.59
N SER A 104 38.91 22.64 9.07
CA SER A 104 37.94 21.83 9.82
C SER A 104 38.10 21.99 11.34
N MET A 105 37.03 21.74 12.10
CA MET A 105 37.09 21.79 13.56
C MET A 105 38.04 20.73 14.14
N TRP A 106 38.25 19.59 13.45
CA TRP A 106 39.19 18.55 13.87
C TRP A 106 40.65 18.98 13.79
N ASP A 107 41.01 19.74 12.76
CA ASP A 107 42.37 20.22 12.56
C ASP A 107 42.68 21.33 13.56
N ALA A 108 41.72 22.22 13.80
CA ALA A 108 41.80 23.19 14.89
C ALA A 108 41.86 22.52 16.28
N ALA A 109 41.19 21.38 16.49
CA ALA A 109 41.25 20.62 17.74
C ALA A 109 42.67 20.12 18.08
N LEU A 110 43.55 19.93 17.09
CA LEU A 110 44.95 19.56 17.32
C LEU A 110 45.70 20.64 18.12
N LEU A 111 45.34 21.92 17.94
CA LEU A 111 45.95 23.05 18.66
C LEU A 111 45.75 22.99 20.18
N VAL A 112 44.66 22.36 20.66
CA VAL A 112 44.38 22.13 22.10
C VAL A 112 45.50 21.34 22.78
N PHE A 113 46.17 20.47 22.02
CA PHE A 113 47.25 19.62 22.51
C PHE A 113 48.64 20.19 22.21
N VAL A 114 48.82 20.92 21.10
CA VAL A 114 50.13 21.38 20.65
C VAL A 114 50.53 22.76 21.22
N SER A 115 49.58 23.66 21.45
CA SER A 115 49.88 25.06 21.78
C SER A 115 49.76 25.39 23.27
N ARG A 116 50.57 26.35 23.74
CA ARG A 116 50.23 27.20 24.90
C ARG A 116 49.22 28.28 24.46
N SER A 117 48.06 27.84 23.98
CA SER A 117 46.96 28.74 23.64
C SER A 117 46.52 29.54 24.87
N ASN A 118 46.06 30.78 24.68
CA ASN A 118 45.46 31.52 25.79
C ASN A 118 44.24 30.75 26.33
N PHE A 119 43.90 30.95 27.59
CA PHE A 119 42.73 30.29 28.20
C PHE A 119 41.44 30.52 27.40
N ALA A 120 41.26 31.71 26.83
CA ALA A 120 40.12 32.02 25.95
C ALA A 120 40.12 31.16 24.67
N ASP A 121 41.26 31.05 23.98
CA ASP A 121 41.39 30.25 22.76
C ASP A 121 41.17 28.75 23.06
N MET A 122 41.66 28.26 24.20
CA MET A 122 41.42 26.90 24.68
C MET A 122 39.93 26.63 24.94
N VAL A 123 39.22 27.56 25.59
CA VAL A 123 37.77 27.46 25.85
C VAL A 123 36.99 27.46 24.53
N ILE A 124 37.37 28.30 23.56
CA ILE A 124 36.73 28.36 22.24
C ILE A 124 36.93 27.03 21.50
N LEU A 125 38.16 26.51 21.44
CA LEU A 125 38.45 25.22 20.78
C LEU A 125 37.71 24.06 21.45
N LEU A 126 37.71 23.97 22.80
CA LEU A 126 36.97 22.92 23.52
C LEU A 126 35.45 23.03 23.31
N THR A 127 34.90 24.24 23.27
CA THR A 127 33.47 24.47 22.98
C THR A 127 33.14 24.05 21.55
N GLY A 128 33.98 24.44 20.58
CA GLY A 128 33.82 24.07 19.17
C GLY A 128 33.94 22.57 18.92
N CYS A 129 34.89 21.89 19.56
CA CYS A 129 34.97 20.43 19.55
C CYS A 129 33.69 19.80 20.12
N THR A 130 33.26 20.24 21.30
CA THR A 130 32.07 19.71 21.98
C THR A 130 30.80 19.90 21.14
N LEU A 131 30.65 21.05 20.50
CA LEU A 131 29.53 21.34 19.62
C LEU A 131 29.59 20.50 18.33
N ASN A 132 30.76 20.36 17.70
CA ASN A 132 30.94 19.50 16.53
C ASN A 132 30.62 18.03 16.85
N PHE A 133 31.16 17.49 17.96
CA PHE A 133 30.82 16.16 18.45
C PHE A 133 29.31 16.00 18.69
N GLY A 134 28.69 16.97 19.37
CA GLY A 134 27.26 16.97 19.67
C GLY A 134 26.40 16.97 18.41
N LEU A 135 26.71 17.82 17.43
CA LEU A 135 25.99 17.88 16.15
C LEU A 135 26.14 16.61 15.33
N GLN A 136 27.36 16.09 15.18
CA GLN A 136 27.58 14.86 14.41
C GLN A 136 26.90 13.64 15.06
N ILE A 137 26.95 13.51 16.39
CA ILE A 137 26.22 12.45 17.11
C ILE A 137 24.71 12.63 16.95
N ALA A 138 24.19 13.86 17.10
CA ALA A 138 22.76 14.13 16.98
C ALA A 138 22.23 13.81 15.57
N LEU A 139 22.90 14.27 14.52
CA LEU A 139 22.53 13.98 13.13
C LEU A 139 22.60 12.48 12.82
N LEU A 140 23.64 11.79 13.30
CA LEU A 140 23.78 10.34 13.14
C LEU A 140 22.65 9.57 13.85
N LEU A 141 22.25 10.02 15.05
CA LEU A 141 21.13 9.44 15.80
C LEU A 141 19.78 9.72 15.13
N THR A 142 19.54 10.93 14.62
CA THR A 142 18.31 11.25 13.87
C THR A 142 18.18 10.38 12.62
N ILE A 143 19.24 10.24 11.82
CA ILE A 143 19.22 9.35 10.65
C ILE A 143 18.96 7.89 11.08
N PHE A 144 19.64 7.42 12.14
CA PHE A 144 19.51 6.04 12.59
C PHE A 144 18.13 5.70 13.20
N MET A 145 17.53 6.61 13.97
CA MET A 145 16.29 6.36 14.70
C MET A 145 15.04 6.69 13.88
N ASP A 146 15.06 7.80 13.13
CA ASP A 146 13.85 8.35 12.49
C ASP A 146 13.80 8.06 10.98
N MET A 147 14.93 7.75 10.33
CA MET A 147 15.02 7.66 8.87
C MET A 147 15.40 6.26 8.34
N ILE A 148 15.77 5.32 9.21
CA ILE A 148 16.13 3.93 8.86
C ILE A 148 15.00 2.97 9.26
N GLU A 149 13.79 3.25 8.77
CA GLU A 149 12.67 2.31 8.84
C GLU A 149 12.50 1.59 7.49
N ASN A 150 12.58 0.25 7.51
CA ASN A 150 12.31 -0.56 6.31
C ASN A 150 10.80 -0.74 6.15
N LYS A 151 10.16 0.20 5.45
CA LYS A 151 8.73 0.21 5.12
C LYS A 151 8.20 -1.11 4.54
N TYR A 152 9.05 -1.92 3.88
CA TYR A 152 8.66 -3.16 3.20
C TYR A 152 9.16 -4.44 3.90
N GLU A 153 9.23 -4.44 5.23
CA GLU A 153 9.43 -5.68 5.99
C GLU A 153 8.29 -6.71 5.73
N GLY A 154 8.54 -7.99 6.02
CA GLY A 154 7.56 -9.08 5.81
C GLY A 154 6.19 -8.83 6.43
N ALA A 155 6.12 -8.06 7.53
CA ALA A 155 4.85 -7.63 8.12
C ALA A 155 3.99 -6.82 7.12
N LYS A 156 4.58 -5.84 6.42
CA LYS A 156 3.90 -5.05 5.38
C LYS A 156 3.56 -5.90 4.15
N VAL A 157 4.40 -6.88 3.78
CA VAL A 157 4.05 -7.84 2.71
C VAL A 157 2.82 -8.68 3.09
N LYS A 158 2.70 -9.08 4.36
CA LYS A 158 1.52 -9.78 4.88
C LYS A 158 0.28 -8.87 4.95
N GLU A 159 0.45 -7.60 5.36
CA GLU A 159 -0.60 -6.59 5.32
C GLU A 159 -1.12 -6.37 3.88
N MET A 160 -0.22 -6.30 2.89
CA MET A 160 -0.59 -6.18 1.47
C MET A 160 -1.34 -7.41 0.94
N LEU A 161 -0.95 -8.63 1.37
CA LEU A 161 -1.73 -9.84 1.10
C LEU A 161 -3.11 -9.82 1.77
N GLN A 162 -3.20 -9.28 2.99
CA GLN A 162 -4.47 -9.14 3.71
C GLN A 162 -5.37 -8.08 3.04
N TYR A 163 -4.85 -6.90 2.71
CA TYR A 163 -5.54 -5.86 1.95
C TYR A 163 -6.10 -6.39 0.65
N ARG A 164 -5.29 -7.14 -0.11
CA ARG A 164 -5.72 -7.77 -1.36
C ARG A 164 -6.95 -8.67 -1.17
N VAL A 165 -6.99 -9.45 -0.10
CA VAL A 165 -8.14 -10.28 0.22
C VAL A 165 -9.29 -9.39 0.71
N GLU A 166 -9.13 -8.70 1.83
CA GLU A 166 -10.23 -8.08 2.58
C GLU A 166 -10.84 -6.85 1.90
N ILE A 167 -10.08 -6.16 1.04
CA ILE A 167 -10.49 -4.92 0.39
C ILE A 167 -10.40 -5.04 -1.14
N GLY A 168 -9.26 -5.50 -1.67
CA GLY A 168 -9.00 -5.51 -3.13
C GLY A 168 -9.91 -6.44 -3.95
N HIS A 169 -10.20 -7.64 -3.42
CA HIS A 169 -11.07 -8.65 -4.06
C HIS A 169 -12.46 -8.77 -3.41
N ALA A 170 -12.78 -8.01 -2.37
CA ALA A 170 -14.11 -8.08 -1.74
C ALA A 170 -15.21 -7.62 -2.71
N SER A 171 -16.29 -8.39 -2.84
CA SER A 171 -17.41 -8.06 -3.75
C SER A 171 -18.07 -6.72 -3.46
N ALA A 172 -17.99 -6.23 -2.22
CA ALA A 172 -18.48 -4.91 -1.82
C ALA A 172 -17.75 -3.74 -2.52
N ASN A 173 -16.50 -3.95 -2.96
CA ASN A 173 -15.67 -2.96 -3.64
C ASN A 173 -15.57 -3.22 -5.16
N PHE A 174 -16.35 -4.17 -5.69
CA PHE A 174 -16.33 -4.52 -7.11
C PHE A 174 -17.09 -3.49 -7.95
N ASP A 175 -16.50 -3.03 -9.04
CA ASP A 175 -17.17 -2.13 -9.99
C ASP A 175 -18.07 -2.96 -10.92
N THR A 176 -19.36 -3.00 -10.59
CA THR A 176 -20.39 -3.66 -11.40
C THR A 176 -20.59 -3.04 -12.78
N GLY A 177 -20.26 -1.75 -12.96
CA GLY A 177 -20.41 -1.05 -14.23
C GLY A 177 -19.27 -1.35 -15.22
N LYS A 178 -18.05 -1.56 -14.73
CA LYS A 178 -16.89 -1.97 -15.54
C LYS A 178 -16.62 -3.47 -15.52
N GLY A 179 -17.21 -4.21 -14.57
CA GLY A 179 -16.89 -5.62 -14.32
C GLY A 179 -15.48 -5.84 -13.75
N GLN A 180 -14.95 -4.87 -12.98
CA GLN A 180 -13.56 -4.85 -12.51
C GLN A 180 -13.46 -4.89 -10.98
N SER A 181 -12.47 -5.63 -10.46
CA SER A 181 -12.14 -5.59 -9.03
C SER A 181 -11.46 -4.27 -8.64
N LEU A 182 -11.57 -3.87 -7.36
CA LEU A 182 -10.83 -2.71 -6.85
C LEU A 182 -9.31 -2.90 -7.04
N LEU A 183 -8.83 -4.12 -6.82
CA LEU A 183 -7.43 -4.49 -7.06
C LEU A 183 -7.01 -4.32 -8.52
N GLN A 184 -7.85 -4.70 -9.48
CA GLN A 184 -7.54 -4.52 -10.91
C GLN A 184 -7.43 -3.04 -11.28
N LYS A 185 -8.28 -2.17 -10.71
CA LYS A 185 -8.16 -0.71 -10.87
C LYS A 185 -6.87 -0.17 -10.25
N LEU A 186 -6.54 -0.60 -9.03
CA LEU A 186 -5.30 -0.24 -8.33
C LEU A 186 -4.06 -0.64 -9.14
N CYS A 187 -4.03 -1.87 -9.64
CA CYS A 187 -2.93 -2.39 -10.45
C CYS A 187 -2.87 -1.76 -11.85
N GLY A 188 -4.01 -1.29 -12.38
CA GLY A 188 -4.13 -0.53 -13.62
C GLY A 188 -3.84 0.97 -13.48
N LEU A 189 -3.59 1.46 -12.26
CA LEU A 189 -3.38 2.86 -11.92
C LEU A 189 -4.60 3.78 -12.17
N ASP A 190 -5.80 3.21 -12.18
CA ASP A 190 -7.09 3.90 -12.43
C ASP A 190 -7.78 4.47 -11.17
N LEU A 191 -7.16 4.36 -9.99
CA LEU A 191 -7.79 4.62 -8.69
C LEU A 191 -7.12 5.78 -7.91
N TRP A 192 -7.87 6.83 -7.59
CA TRP A 192 -7.34 7.92 -6.75
C TRP A 192 -7.49 7.54 -5.27
N SER A 193 -6.53 6.79 -4.74
CA SER A 193 -6.46 6.38 -3.33
C SER A 193 -5.03 6.43 -2.78
N PHE A 194 -4.90 6.42 -1.45
CA PHE A 194 -3.61 6.40 -0.75
C PHE A 194 -2.82 5.12 -1.05
N GLU A 195 -3.51 3.99 -1.19
CA GLU A 195 -2.91 2.70 -1.55
C GLU A 195 -2.40 2.69 -3.00
N GLN A 196 -3.02 3.46 -3.90
CA GLN A 196 -2.44 3.68 -5.24
C GLN A 196 -1.17 4.52 -5.17
N GLU A 197 -1.07 5.52 -4.29
CA GLU A 197 0.18 6.27 -4.13
C GLU A 197 1.32 5.35 -3.62
N GLU A 198 1.04 4.51 -2.63
CA GLU A 198 2.01 3.51 -2.14
C GLU A 198 2.38 2.47 -3.23
N TYR A 199 1.41 1.99 -4.02
CA TYR A 199 1.68 1.10 -5.15
C TYR A 199 2.43 1.79 -6.30
N GLN A 200 2.13 3.06 -6.60
CA GLN A 200 2.81 3.84 -7.63
C GLN A 200 4.29 4.01 -7.29
N LEU A 201 4.64 4.27 -6.03
CA LEU A 201 6.04 4.34 -5.58
C LEU A 201 6.77 3.01 -5.80
N MET A 202 6.17 1.88 -5.42
CA MET A 202 6.73 0.55 -5.69
C MET A 202 6.85 0.25 -7.20
N TYR A 203 5.84 0.60 -7.99
CA TYR A 203 5.83 0.40 -9.44
C TYR A 203 6.90 1.25 -10.13
N ASP A 204 7.02 2.52 -9.74
CA ASP A 204 8.02 3.46 -10.22
C ASP A 204 9.44 2.98 -9.91
N TYR A 205 9.67 2.49 -8.69
CA TYR A 205 10.96 1.96 -8.26
C TYR A 205 11.36 0.71 -9.07
N LEU A 206 10.41 -0.16 -9.42
CA LEU A 206 10.69 -1.44 -10.09
C LEU A 206 10.73 -1.34 -11.62
N TYR A 207 9.82 -0.59 -12.25
CA TYR A 207 9.47 -0.74 -13.66
C TYR A 207 9.72 0.50 -14.53
N LYS A 208 10.10 1.66 -13.97
CA LYS A 208 10.50 2.81 -14.79
C LYS A 208 11.76 2.52 -15.62
N PRO A 209 11.98 3.21 -16.77
CA PRO A 209 13.13 2.98 -17.66
C PRO A 209 14.51 3.11 -16.99
N VAL A 210 14.58 3.84 -15.88
CA VAL A 210 15.71 3.82 -14.94
C VAL A 210 15.16 3.25 -13.63
N PRO A 211 15.36 1.95 -13.35
CA PRO A 211 14.88 1.34 -12.11
C PRO A 211 15.55 1.96 -10.89
N GLY A 212 14.81 2.08 -9.78
CA GLY A 212 15.30 2.62 -8.51
C GLY A 212 16.51 1.87 -7.99
N PHE A 213 16.60 0.55 -8.18
CA PHE A 213 17.79 -0.24 -7.87
C PHE A 213 19.08 0.30 -8.53
N VAL A 214 19.00 0.76 -9.78
CA VAL A 214 20.15 1.35 -10.51
C VAL A 214 20.48 2.72 -9.92
N LEU A 215 19.46 3.55 -9.65
CA LEU A 215 19.63 4.87 -9.06
C LEU A 215 20.24 4.80 -7.65
N SER A 216 19.71 3.95 -6.77
CA SER A 216 20.27 3.65 -5.45
C SER A 216 21.71 3.12 -5.53
N THR A 217 22.02 2.25 -6.51
CA THR A 217 23.39 1.77 -6.71
C THR A 217 24.34 2.91 -7.06
N LEU A 218 23.94 3.82 -7.95
CA LEU A 218 24.73 5.01 -8.30
C LEU A 218 24.90 5.95 -7.10
N ALA A 219 23.83 6.19 -6.33
CA ALA A 219 23.87 7.00 -5.11
C ALA A 219 24.82 6.40 -4.06
N ILE A 220 24.78 5.07 -3.84
CA ILE A 220 25.69 4.35 -2.94
C ILE A 220 27.14 4.44 -3.44
N ILE A 221 27.39 4.33 -4.75
CA ILE A 221 28.75 4.50 -5.32
C ILE A 221 29.27 5.91 -5.04
N ILE A 222 28.47 6.95 -5.32
CA ILE A 222 28.85 8.36 -5.07
C ILE A 222 29.10 8.56 -3.57
N TRP A 223 28.19 8.11 -2.71
CA TRP A 223 28.30 8.23 -1.26
C TRP A 223 29.55 7.54 -0.70
N VAL A 224 29.82 6.30 -1.12
CA VAL A 224 31.03 5.59 -0.69
C VAL A 224 32.29 6.28 -1.20
N LEU A 225 32.31 6.84 -2.42
CA LEU A 225 33.45 7.61 -2.91
C LEU A 225 33.69 8.89 -2.08
N THR A 226 32.63 9.62 -1.71
CA THR A 226 32.71 10.78 -0.81
C THR A 226 33.23 10.38 0.58
N ILE A 227 32.66 9.34 1.20
CA ILE A 227 33.13 8.81 2.49
C ILE A 227 34.61 8.37 2.42
N MET A 228 35.05 7.77 1.32
CA MET A 228 36.44 7.33 1.15
C MET A 228 37.44 8.48 0.95
N ARG A 229 36.99 9.66 0.46
CA ARG A 229 37.78 10.90 0.47
C ARG A 229 38.03 11.37 1.90
N GLU A 230 36.97 11.45 2.71
CA GLU A 230 37.06 11.93 4.10
C GLU A 230 37.79 10.93 5.00
N TYR A 231 37.57 9.63 4.80
CA TYR A 231 38.31 8.57 5.48
C TYR A 231 39.82 8.63 5.18
N ARG A 232 40.20 9.00 3.94
CA ARG A 232 41.61 9.25 3.59
C ARG A 232 42.17 10.44 4.38
N ARG A 233 41.47 11.59 4.42
CA ARG A 233 41.88 12.78 5.21
C ARG A 233 42.09 12.41 6.68
N CYS A 234 41.15 11.68 7.28
CA CYS A 234 41.24 11.19 8.66
C CYS A 234 42.47 10.29 8.91
N ILE A 235 42.78 9.37 7.98
CA ILE A 235 43.98 8.53 8.09
C ILE A 235 45.27 9.35 7.92
N GLU A 236 45.30 10.33 7.01
CA GLU A 236 46.48 11.17 6.78
C GLU A 236 46.76 12.06 8.00
N GLN A 237 45.71 12.60 8.63
CA GLN A 237 45.76 13.29 9.93
C GLN A 237 46.30 12.35 11.03
N ALA A 238 45.73 11.15 11.18
CA ALA A 238 46.17 10.17 12.18
C ALA A 238 47.64 9.76 11.98
N MET A 239 48.06 9.59 10.71
CA MET A 239 49.44 9.25 10.35
C MET A 239 50.42 10.38 10.63
N ALA A 240 50.04 11.64 10.40
CA ALA A 240 50.82 12.81 10.80
C ALA A 240 51.04 12.82 12.33
N VAL A 241 49.97 12.63 13.11
CA VAL A 241 50.03 12.53 14.58
C VAL A 241 50.93 11.37 15.05
N ILE A 242 50.85 10.20 14.40
CA ILE A 242 51.71 9.04 14.68
C ILE A 242 53.19 9.34 14.38
N HIS A 243 53.51 10.12 13.35
CA HIS A 243 54.88 10.42 12.96
C HIS A 243 55.50 11.64 13.66
N LEU A 244 54.70 12.51 14.27
CA LEU A 244 55.20 13.62 15.11
C LEU A 244 56.21 13.11 16.16
N PRO A 245 57.43 13.69 16.24
CA PRO A 245 58.45 13.23 17.16
C PRO A 245 58.07 13.53 18.63
N ILE A 246 58.63 12.73 19.54
CA ILE A 246 58.31 12.82 20.97
C ILE A 246 59.32 13.72 21.67
N VAL A 247 58.86 14.89 22.14
CA VAL A 247 59.68 15.85 22.89
C VAL A 247 59.39 15.70 24.38
N ARG A 248 60.44 15.55 25.20
CA ARG A 248 60.32 15.46 26.67
C ARG A 248 60.53 16.80 27.37
N ASN A 249 61.59 17.54 27.00
CA ASN A 249 62.08 18.72 27.71
C ASN A 249 62.42 19.90 26.75
N GLY A 250 61.65 20.07 25.67
CA GLY A 250 61.86 21.13 24.67
C GLY A 250 60.56 21.88 24.35
N PRO A 251 60.62 22.96 23.57
CA PRO A 251 59.43 23.61 23.04
C PRO A 251 58.66 22.66 22.11
N GLU A 252 57.33 22.73 22.13
CA GLU A 252 56.46 21.94 21.24
C GLU A 252 56.25 22.61 19.87
N ILE A 253 56.35 23.95 19.83
CA ILE A 253 56.29 24.81 18.63
C ILE A 253 57.56 25.67 18.60
N GLU A 254 58.16 25.79 17.42
CA GLU A 254 59.24 26.74 17.12
C GLU A 254 58.76 27.70 16.02
N GLU A 255 59.00 28.99 16.20
CA GLU A 255 58.65 30.04 15.23
C GLU A 255 59.80 30.17 14.22
N ASP A 256 59.62 29.64 13.01
CA ASP A 256 60.63 29.76 11.93
C ASP A 256 60.31 31.02 11.10
N GLY A 257 60.75 32.16 11.64
CA GLY A 257 60.50 33.50 11.10
C GLY A 257 59.14 34.10 11.51
N GLU A 258 58.79 35.26 10.93
CA GLU A 258 57.56 36.00 11.27
C GLU A 258 56.27 35.39 10.68
N GLU A 259 56.41 34.51 9.69
CA GLU A 259 55.29 34.01 8.88
C GLU A 259 54.95 32.53 9.10
N SER A 260 55.88 31.68 9.56
CA SER A 260 55.66 30.23 9.68
C SER A 260 55.80 29.70 11.12
N MET A 261 54.98 28.70 11.47
CA MET A 261 55.04 28.00 12.75
C MET A 261 55.27 26.50 12.52
N VAL A 262 56.36 25.98 13.09
CA VAL A 262 56.77 24.58 12.92
C VAL A 262 56.49 23.79 14.19
N ILE A 263 55.78 22.68 14.06
CA ILE A 263 55.49 21.77 15.18
C ILE A 263 56.69 20.82 15.35
N VAL A 264 57.63 21.20 16.21
CA VAL A 264 58.88 20.45 16.44
C VAL A 264 58.64 19.10 17.11
N GLY A 265 57.58 18.97 17.91
CA GLY A 265 57.15 17.68 18.47
C GLY A 265 56.22 17.82 19.67
N ILE A 266 55.80 16.68 20.22
CA ILE A 266 54.72 16.62 21.21
C ILE A 266 55.03 15.69 22.39
N HIS A 267 54.56 16.04 23.59
CA HIS A 267 54.68 15.18 24.77
C HIS A 267 53.89 13.86 24.61
N PRO A 268 54.42 12.68 25.01
CA PRO A 268 53.84 11.39 24.63
C PRO A 268 52.42 11.16 25.17
N VAL A 269 52.10 11.69 26.36
CA VAL A 269 50.74 11.60 26.92
C VAL A 269 49.73 12.37 26.05
N LYS A 270 50.09 13.59 25.61
CA LYS A 270 49.23 14.39 24.74
C LYS A 270 49.03 13.72 23.37
N LYS A 271 50.08 13.12 22.81
CA LYS A 271 50.04 12.37 21.56
C LYS A 271 49.05 11.19 21.62
N VAL A 272 49.06 10.42 22.72
CA VAL A 272 48.10 9.32 22.93
C VAL A 272 46.68 9.86 23.09
N MET A 273 46.49 10.94 23.86
CA MET A 273 45.17 11.58 24.00
C MET A 273 44.63 12.13 22.67
N MET A 274 45.46 12.80 21.88
CA MET A 274 45.12 13.30 20.55
C MET A 274 44.70 12.17 19.61
N LEU A 275 45.46 11.06 19.58
CA LEU A 275 45.14 9.89 18.76
C LEU A 275 43.79 9.24 19.16
N ILE A 276 43.53 9.10 20.46
CA ILE A 276 42.32 8.42 20.97
C ILE A 276 41.10 9.35 20.89
N CYS A 277 41.20 10.57 21.40
CA CYS A 277 40.05 11.48 21.56
C CYS A 277 39.68 12.21 20.26
N LEU A 278 40.63 12.45 19.35
CA LEU A 278 40.34 13.09 18.06
C LEU A 278 40.35 12.06 16.93
N SER A 279 41.50 11.47 16.61
CA SER A 279 41.65 10.66 15.39
C SER A 279 40.80 9.39 15.39
N LEU A 280 40.84 8.59 16.47
CA LEU A 280 40.07 7.36 16.56
C LEU A 280 38.56 7.63 16.64
N PHE A 281 38.15 8.69 17.34
CA PHE A 281 36.74 9.10 17.40
C PHE A 281 36.23 9.57 16.02
N ARG A 282 36.97 10.46 15.34
CA ARG A 282 36.63 10.94 13.98
C ARG A 282 36.48 9.76 13.02
N LEU A 283 37.44 8.83 13.02
CA LEU A 283 37.38 7.59 12.24
C LEU A 283 36.16 6.72 12.60
N GLY A 284 35.78 6.67 13.88
CA GLY A 284 34.58 5.97 14.36
C GLY A 284 33.29 6.57 13.80
N VAL A 285 33.09 7.88 13.94
CA VAL A 285 31.91 8.57 13.39
C VAL A 285 31.86 8.44 11.87
N MET A 286 32.98 8.65 11.18
CA MET A 286 33.07 8.47 9.72
C MET A 286 32.71 7.05 9.28
N PHE A 287 33.10 6.03 10.04
CA PHE A 287 32.74 4.63 9.76
C PHE A 287 31.24 4.39 9.96
N PHE A 288 30.67 4.81 11.10
CA PHE A 288 29.24 4.65 11.36
C PHE A 288 28.38 5.41 10.34
N LEU A 289 28.72 6.67 10.05
CA LEU A 289 28.04 7.49 9.05
C LEU A 289 28.13 6.88 7.65
N GLY A 290 29.28 6.30 7.28
CA GLY A 290 29.44 5.56 6.02
C GLY A 290 28.47 4.38 5.90
N VAL A 291 28.37 3.55 6.94
CA VAL A 291 27.46 2.38 6.98
C VAL A 291 25.99 2.81 7.01
N ILE A 292 25.64 3.71 7.93
CA ILE A 292 24.28 4.25 8.12
C ILE A 292 23.79 4.95 6.84
N GLY A 293 24.64 5.77 6.21
CA GLY A 293 24.30 6.42 4.94
C GLY A 293 24.14 5.44 3.76
N CYS A 294 24.93 4.36 3.70
CA CYS A 294 24.72 3.29 2.71
C CYS A 294 23.37 2.58 2.91
N GLN A 295 22.99 2.31 4.16
CA GLN A 295 21.73 1.68 4.51
C GLN A 295 20.54 2.61 4.20
N TYR A 296 20.64 3.90 4.57
CA TYR A 296 19.61 4.91 4.31
C TYR A 296 19.34 5.08 2.80
N LEU A 297 20.38 5.21 1.97
CA LEU A 297 20.25 5.29 0.51
C LEU A 297 19.73 3.99 -0.13
N ALA A 298 19.99 2.84 0.51
CA ALA A 298 19.49 1.56 0.03
C ALA A 298 18.00 1.34 0.34
N TRP A 299 17.46 1.98 1.39
CA TRP A 299 16.08 1.82 1.85
C TRP A 299 15.12 2.95 1.44
N THR A 300 15.59 3.89 0.60
CA THR A 300 14.72 4.90 0.00
C THR A 300 13.99 4.32 -1.22
N ASP A 301 12.66 4.37 -1.24
CA ASP A 301 11.80 3.94 -2.37
C ASP A 301 11.47 5.07 -3.35
N GLY A 302 11.39 6.31 -2.88
CA GLY A 302 11.22 7.51 -3.72
C GLY A 302 12.42 7.80 -4.62
N LEU A 303 12.21 7.77 -5.94
CA LEU A 303 13.28 8.06 -6.94
C LEU A 303 13.88 9.47 -6.79
N GLY A 304 13.04 10.47 -6.50
CA GLY A 304 13.53 11.84 -6.22
C GLY A 304 14.29 11.91 -4.90
N ASP A 305 13.79 11.20 -3.89
CA ASP A 305 14.31 11.22 -2.53
C ASP A 305 15.70 10.56 -2.45
N ILE A 306 15.98 9.52 -3.24
CA ILE A 306 17.33 8.90 -3.32
C ILE A 306 18.41 9.97 -3.61
N VAL A 307 18.13 10.91 -4.52
CA VAL A 307 19.09 11.97 -4.90
C VAL A 307 19.17 13.04 -3.82
N LEU A 308 18.03 13.47 -3.27
CA LEU A 308 17.96 14.46 -2.19
C LEU A 308 18.67 13.96 -0.93
N ASN A 309 18.46 12.69 -0.58
CA ASN A 309 19.08 11.99 0.55
C ASN A 309 20.60 11.87 0.38
N ALA A 310 21.09 11.61 -0.83
CA ALA A 310 22.53 11.56 -1.09
C ALA A 310 23.21 12.94 -0.89
N VAL A 311 22.53 14.01 -1.29
CA VAL A 311 23.01 15.40 -1.07
C VAL A 311 22.92 15.79 0.41
N ALA A 312 21.83 15.41 1.10
CA ALA A 312 21.68 15.66 2.53
C ALA A 312 22.76 14.95 3.37
N LEU A 313 23.10 13.71 3.04
CA LEU A 313 24.20 12.97 3.66
C LEU A 313 25.57 13.63 3.42
N ALA A 314 25.80 14.23 2.24
CA ALA A 314 27.02 15.00 1.98
C ALA A 314 27.09 16.25 2.87
N PHE A 315 25.98 16.99 3.03
CA PHE A 315 25.94 18.13 3.96
C PHE A 315 26.27 17.74 5.42
N VAL A 316 25.90 16.53 5.87
CA VAL A 316 26.27 16.02 7.22
C VAL A 316 27.79 15.84 7.38
N LEU A 317 28.53 15.56 6.30
CA LEU A 317 29.99 15.49 6.34
C LEU A 317 30.63 16.86 6.55
N ASP A 318 30.11 17.90 5.88
CA ASP A 318 30.69 19.25 5.86
C ASP A 318 30.38 20.09 7.14
N VAL A 319 29.65 19.51 8.11
CA VAL A 319 29.27 20.19 9.36
C VAL A 319 30.47 20.63 10.19
N ASP A 320 31.58 19.89 10.16
CA ASP A 320 32.81 20.22 10.90
C ASP A 320 33.58 21.42 10.31
N GLU A 321 33.52 21.60 8.99
CA GLU A 321 34.00 22.79 8.27
C GLU A 321 33.10 24.00 8.60
N LEU A 322 31.77 23.85 8.55
CA LEU A 322 30.82 24.91 8.92
C LEU A 322 31.00 25.37 10.38
N VAL A 323 31.15 24.42 11.32
CA VAL A 323 31.37 24.73 12.74
C VAL A 323 32.72 25.45 12.96
N ALA A 324 33.73 25.17 12.15
CA ALA A 324 34.98 25.92 12.15
C ALA A 324 34.85 27.33 11.55
N GLU A 325 34.05 27.51 10.50
CA GLU A 325 33.74 28.82 9.89
C GLU A 325 32.90 29.72 10.80
N VAL A 326 32.14 29.16 11.75
CA VAL A 326 31.39 29.96 12.73
C VAL A 326 32.18 30.21 14.03
N LEU A 327 32.87 29.20 14.58
CA LEU A 327 33.42 29.29 15.95
C LEU A 327 34.91 29.66 16.06
N LEU A 328 35.73 29.42 15.04
CA LEU A 328 37.15 29.78 15.11
C LEU A 328 37.35 31.29 14.99
N THR A 329 38.11 31.88 15.90
CA THR A 329 38.50 33.28 15.79
C THR A 329 39.43 33.50 14.58
N GLU A 330 39.44 34.70 14.01
CA GLU A 330 40.39 35.08 12.94
C GLU A 330 41.84 34.80 13.33
N ARG A 331 42.17 34.93 14.63
CA ARG A 331 43.48 34.56 15.18
C ARG A 331 43.75 33.06 15.06
N LEU A 332 42.83 32.21 15.50
CA LEU A 332 42.97 30.76 15.37
C LEU A 332 43.05 30.31 13.91
N ARG A 333 42.28 30.94 13.01
CA ARG A 333 42.38 30.70 11.55
C ARG A 333 43.74 31.12 11.00
N SER A 334 44.22 32.31 11.38
CA SER A 334 45.55 32.79 10.97
C SER A 334 46.66 31.88 11.49
N THR A 335 46.59 31.44 12.75
CA THR A 335 47.51 30.43 13.30
C THR A 335 47.46 29.13 12.48
N LEU A 336 46.26 28.60 12.20
CA LEU A 336 46.10 27.36 11.43
C LEU A 336 46.67 27.49 10.00
N SER A 337 46.47 28.63 9.33
CA SER A 337 47.07 28.91 8.01
C SER A 337 48.58 29.18 8.02
N LYS A 338 49.17 29.44 9.20
CA LYS A 338 50.62 29.63 9.39
C LYS A 338 51.35 28.35 9.83
N LEU A 339 50.62 27.28 10.15
CA LEU A 339 51.24 26.00 10.47
C LEU A 339 51.86 25.40 9.21
N GLU A 340 53.14 25.02 9.28
CA GLU A 340 53.74 24.26 8.21
C GLU A 340 53.09 22.86 8.08
N PRO A 341 52.95 22.33 6.84
CA PRO A 341 52.40 20.99 6.62
C PRO A 341 53.18 19.90 7.37
N LEU A 342 52.47 19.08 8.14
CA LEU A 342 53.10 18.03 8.96
C LEU A 342 53.73 16.95 8.08
N SER A 343 55.02 16.71 8.26
CA SER A 343 55.70 15.60 7.58
C SER A 343 55.19 14.25 8.11
N CYS A 344 54.51 13.46 7.27
CA CYS A 344 53.98 12.12 7.58
C CYS A 344 55.08 11.04 7.73
N GLY A 345 56.28 11.44 8.16
CA GLY A 345 57.47 10.61 8.23
C GLY A 345 58.08 10.31 6.86
N LYS A 346 59.32 9.79 6.90
CA LYS A 346 59.94 9.23 5.70
C LYS A 346 59.26 7.90 5.40
N ILE A 347 58.45 7.87 4.34
CA ILE A 347 57.99 6.61 3.73
C ILE A 347 59.23 5.74 3.54
N MET A 348 59.27 4.57 4.20
CA MET A 348 60.40 3.65 4.05
C MET A 348 60.38 3.08 2.63
N LYS A 349 61.03 3.79 1.70
CA LYS A 349 61.37 3.33 0.35
C LYS A 349 62.35 2.15 0.48
N LYS A 350 61.85 0.98 0.87
CA LYS A 350 62.45 -0.29 0.46
C LYS A 350 62.21 -0.38 -1.04
N ASP A 351 63.27 -0.58 -1.82
CA ASP A 351 63.27 -0.56 -3.30
C ASP A 351 62.50 -1.72 -3.98
N VAL A 352 61.46 -2.23 -3.32
CA VAL A 352 60.54 -3.21 -3.87
C VAL A 352 59.66 -2.50 -4.89
N ARG A 353 59.94 -2.77 -6.17
CA ARG A 353 59.29 -2.22 -7.37
C ARG A 353 57.82 -2.64 -7.55
N CYS A 354 57.12 -2.90 -6.45
CA CYS A 354 55.73 -3.35 -6.42
C CYS A 354 54.78 -2.16 -6.28
N ILE A 355 53.57 -2.36 -6.81
CA ILE A 355 52.44 -1.43 -6.84
C ILE A 355 52.20 -0.81 -5.45
N PRO A 356 51.83 0.49 -5.32
CA PRO A 356 51.57 1.13 -4.03
C PRO A 356 50.42 0.43 -3.28
N MET A 357 50.80 -0.49 -2.37
CA MET A 357 49.85 -1.35 -1.66
C MET A 357 48.81 -0.56 -0.85
N LYS A 358 49.15 0.64 -0.36
CA LYS A 358 48.20 1.55 0.34
C LYS A 358 47.00 1.87 -0.55
N ASP A 359 47.24 2.30 -1.78
CA ASP A 359 46.18 2.67 -2.72
C ASP A 359 45.40 1.45 -3.20
N VAL A 360 46.08 0.32 -3.47
CA VAL A 360 45.41 -0.94 -3.83
C VAL A 360 44.47 -1.42 -2.72
N ILE A 361 44.92 -1.42 -1.46
CA ILE A 361 44.09 -1.77 -0.29
C ILE A 361 42.91 -0.81 -0.17
N ARG A 362 43.11 0.50 -0.39
CA ARG A 362 42.01 1.48 -0.41
C ARG A 362 40.97 1.11 -1.46
N TYR A 363 41.36 0.86 -2.71
CA TYR A 363 40.41 0.50 -3.77
C TYR A 363 39.69 -0.82 -3.49
N ILE A 364 40.37 -1.83 -2.92
CA ILE A 364 39.75 -3.08 -2.48
C ILE A 364 38.70 -2.83 -1.39
N ILE A 365 38.98 -1.97 -0.42
CA ILE A 365 38.02 -1.58 0.62
C ILE A 365 36.84 -0.82 0.03
N THR A 366 37.07 0.15 -0.87
CA THR A 366 36.02 0.92 -1.56
C THR A 366 35.08 0.01 -2.35
N VAL A 367 35.63 -0.86 -3.22
CA VAL A 367 34.82 -1.81 -4.00
C VAL A 367 34.14 -2.83 -3.08
N GLY A 368 34.84 -3.31 -2.06
CA GLY A 368 34.28 -4.22 -1.06
C GLY A 368 33.09 -3.62 -0.30
N LEU A 369 33.15 -2.34 0.06
CA LEU A 369 32.06 -1.64 0.74
C LEU A 369 30.87 -1.39 -0.19
N ILE A 370 31.10 -1.01 -1.46
CA ILE A 370 30.02 -0.88 -2.45
C ILE A 370 29.31 -2.23 -2.66
N VAL A 371 30.08 -3.30 -2.89
CA VAL A 371 29.55 -4.66 -3.09
C VAL A 371 28.83 -5.16 -1.82
N PHE A 372 29.37 -4.88 -0.63
CA PHE A 372 28.71 -5.17 0.64
C PHE A 372 27.36 -4.45 0.75
N SER A 373 27.32 -3.13 0.55
CA SER A 373 26.07 -2.36 0.64
C SER A 373 25.02 -2.80 -0.37
N VAL A 374 25.42 -3.14 -1.61
CA VAL A 374 24.51 -3.67 -2.62
C VAL A 374 23.97 -5.05 -2.23
N ILE A 375 24.81 -5.95 -1.70
CA ILE A 375 24.39 -7.31 -1.33
C ILE A 375 23.55 -7.34 -0.04
N TYR A 376 23.94 -6.58 0.99
CA TYR A 376 23.36 -6.69 2.33
C TYR A 376 22.28 -5.65 2.65
N PHE A 377 22.22 -4.52 1.94
CA PHE A 377 21.18 -3.51 2.15
C PHE A 377 20.23 -3.40 0.94
N LEU A 378 20.76 -3.20 -0.27
CA LEU A 378 19.95 -2.90 -1.44
C LEU A 378 19.22 -4.13 -2.02
N MET A 379 19.90 -5.27 -2.18
CA MET A 379 19.25 -6.50 -2.67
C MET A 379 18.09 -6.98 -1.79
N PRO A 380 18.21 -7.11 -0.44
CA PRO A 380 17.07 -7.52 0.37
C PRO A 380 15.91 -6.54 0.26
N PHE A 381 16.17 -5.22 0.29
CA PHE A 381 15.15 -4.19 0.09
C PHE A 381 14.43 -4.30 -1.26
N TYR A 382 15.18 -4.46 -2.36
CA TYR A 382 14.61 -4.73 -3.69
C TYR A 382 13.73 -5.99 -3.70
N THR A 383 14.17 -7.09 -3.06
CA THR A 383 13.34 -8.31 -2.97
C THR A 383 12.08 -8.11 -2.13
N SER A 384 12.12 -7.23 -1.14
CA SER A 384 10.97 -6.83 -0.32
C SER A 384 9.96 -5.99 -1.11
N ILE A 385 10.39 -4.94 -1.83
CA ILE A 385 9.51 -4.14 -2.71
C ILE A 385 8.91 -5.01 -3.82
N ASN A 386 9.71 -5.89 -4.44
CA ASN A 386 9.22 -6.83 -5.43
C ASN A 386 8.22 -7.83 -4.81
N ALA A 387 8.43 -8.30 -3.58
CA ALA A 387 7.46 -9.15 -2.89
C ALA A 387 6.17 -8.41 -2.52
N ALA A 388 6.24 -7.14 -2.10
CA ALA A 388 5.07 -6.33 -1.75
C ALA A 388 4.21 -5.96 -2.98
N SER A 389 4.84 -5.49 -4.06
CA SER A 389 4.16 -5.23 -5.33
C SER A 389 3.55 -6.51 -5.93
N LEU A 390 4.22 -7.65 -5.83
CA LEU A 390 3.67 -8.94 -6.28
C LEU A 390 2.60 -9.50 -5.32
N ALA A 391 2.62 -9.15 -4.02
CA ALA A 391 1.52 -9.47 -3.11
C ALA A 391 0.21 -8.81 -3.56
N LEU A 392 0.26 -7.52 -3.91
CA LEU A 392 -0.87 -6.78 -4.48
C LEU A 392 -1.20 -7.26 -5.90
N CYS A 393 -0.28 -7.10 -6.85
CA CYS A 393 -0.58 -7.12 -8.28
C CYS A 393 0.01 -8.34 -9.03
N GLY A 394 0.65 -9.27 -8.35
CA GLY A 394 1.01 -10.58 -8.92
C GLY A 394 -0.22 -11.46 -9.15
N GLY A 395 -0.16 -12.40 -10.09
CA GLY A 395 -1.22 -13.39 -10.30
C GLY A 395 -2.52 -12.80 -10.90
N TYR A 396 -3.60 -13.55 -10.82
CA TYR A 396 -4.90 -13.16 -11.33
C TYR A 396 -5.50 -12.02 -10.48
N GLN A 397 -5.92 -10.93 -11.14
CA GLN A 397 -6.46 -9.71 -10.50
C GLN A 397 -7.96 -9.53 -10.75
N ASP A 398 -8.42 -10.04 -11.90
CA ASP A 398 -9.76 -9.83 -12.45
C ASP A 398 -10.74 -10.85 -11.84
N PHE A 399 -11.04 -10.71 -10.54
CA PHE A 399 -12.06 -11.48 -9.83
C PHE A 399 -12.45 -10.80 -8.53
N SER A 400 -13.60 -11.20 -7.96
CA SER A 400 -13.98 -10.84 -6.59
C SER A 400 -14.50 -12.06 -5.82
N TYR A 401 -14.85 -11.90 -4.54
CA TYR A 401 -15.48 -12.97 -3.76
C TYR A 401 -16.46 -12.42 -2.72
N THR A 402 -17.35 -13.29 -2.23
CA THR A 402 -18.15 -13.09 -1.02
C THR A 402 -18.04 -14.30 -0.07
N GLY A 403 -18.59 -14.17 1.13
CA GLY A 403 -18.57 -15.20 2.17
C GLY A 403 -17.19 -15.43 2.79
N GLY A 404 -17.01 -16.58 3.42
CA GLY A 404 -15.95 -16.77 4.42
C GLY A 404 -16.22 -15.93 5.67
N THR A 405 -17.45 -15.98 6.18
CA THR A 405 -17.93 -15.32 7.41
C THR A 405 -18.73 -16.32 8.28
N SER A 406 -19.18 -15.89 9.47
CA SER A 406 -20.11 -16.68 10.29
C SER A 406 -21.40 -17.04 9.56
N ASP A 407 -21.90 -16.10 8.77
CA ASP A 407 -23.23 -16.15 8.16
C ASP A 407 -23.16 -16.84 6.79
N SER A 408 -22.01 -16.75 6.12
CA SER A 408 -21.70 -17.45 4.88
C SER A 408 -20.35 -18.16 5.00
N ALA A 409 -20.41 -19.38 5.54
CA ALA A 409 -19.22 -20.19 5.83
C ALA A 409 -18.39 -20.61 4.60
N LYS A 410 -18.91 -20.46 3.37
CA LYS A 410 -18.22 -20.81 2.13
C LYS A 410 -17.70 -19.55 1.44
N THR A 411 -16.46 -19.58 0.98
CA THR A 411 -15.90 -18.50 0.14
C THR A 411 -16.32 -18.72 -1.32
N ILE A 412 -17.05 -17.77 -1.87
CA ILE A 412 -17.63 -17.88 -3.21
C ILE A 412 -16.93 -16.87 -4.11
N ILE A 413 -16.19 -17.38 -5.09
CA ILE A 413 -15.34 -16.59 -5.96
C ILE A 413 -16.08 -16.28 -7.26
N PHE A 414 -16.25 -14.99 -7.54
CA PHE A 414 -16.89 -14.45 -8.72
C PHE A 414 -15.88 -14.25 -9.85
N GLN A 415 -16.10 -15.00 -10.93
CA GLN A 415 -15.38 -14.82 -12.18
C GLN A 415 -15.90 -13.58 -12.91
N PRO A 416 -15.01 -12.81 -13.57
CA PRO A 416 -15.34 -11.54 -14.19
C PRO A 416 -16.19 -11.71 -15.45
N SER A 417 -16.73 -10.62 -15.98
CA SER A 417 -17.45 -10.63 -17.26
C SER A 417 -16.55 -11.03 -18.45
N SER A 418 -15.25 -10.73 -18.38
CA SER A 418 -14.22 -11.11 -19.36
C SER A 418 -14.07 -12.63 -19.55
N TRP A 419 -14.54 -13.44 -18.58
CA TRP A 419 -14.36 -14.88 -18.54
C TRP A 419 -15.27 -15.68 -19.48
N LEU A 420 -16.26 -15.04 -20.09
CA LEU A 420 -17.31 -15.71 -20.85
C LEU A 420 -17.47 -15.13 -22.26
N GLY A 421 -17.22 -16.01 -23.24
CA GLY A 421 -17.88 -15.93 -24.55
C GLY A 421 -19.36 -16.31 -24.49
N ASP A 422 -20.13 -15.67 -23.59
CA ASP A 422 -21.58 -15.50 -23.72
C ASP A 422 -21.81 -14.12 -24.36
N PRO A 423 -21.71 -13.97 -25.70
CA PRO A 423 -21.67 -12.67 -26.38
C PRO A 423 -23.01 -11.92 -26.41
N TYR A 424 -23.95 -12.28 -25.53
CA TYR A 424 -25.35 -11.88 -25.63
C TYR A 424 -25.81 -10.89 -24.56
N LEU A 425 -25.27 -10.90 -23.34
CA LEU A 425 -25.96 -10.34 -22.18
C LEU A 425 -25.09 -9.33 -21.43
N THR A 426 -25.37 -8.04 -21.63
CA THR A 426 -24.75 -6.90 -20.92
C THR A 426 -25.40 -6.59 -19.56
N GLY A 427 -26.38 -7.39 -19.15
CA GLY A 427 -27.11 -7.28 -17.89
C GLY A 427 -28.10 -8.45 -17.74
N CYS A 428 -28.87 -8.46 -16.64
CA CYS A 428 -30.00 -9.37 -16.47
C CYS A 428 -31.31 -8.62 -16.79
N ASP A 429 -31.56 -8.31 -18.07
CA ASP A 429 -32.90 -7.92 -18.51
C ASP A 429 -33.82 -9.16 -18.64
N ASP A 430 -35.13 -8.96 -18.79
CA ASP A 430 -36.10 -10.06 -18.83
C ASP A 430 -35.76 -11.12 -19.90
N THR A 431 -35.21 -10.70 -21.05
CA THR A 431 -34.82 -11.60 -22.14
C THR A 431 -33.51 -12.34 -21.85
N SER A 432 -32.61 -11.68 -21.11
CA SER A 432 -31.37 -12.25 -20.57
C SER A 432 -31.67 -13.35 -19.58
N TYR A 433 -32.60 -13.07 -18.67
CA TYR A 433 -32.98 -13.89 -17.54
C TYR A 433 -33.59 -15.22 -18.00
N ASP A 434 -34.49 -15.17 -18.97
CA ASP A 434 -35.12 -16.34 -19.58
C ASP A 434 -34.12 -17.29 -20.26
N ALA A 435 -33.14 -16.74 -20.99
CA ALA A 435 -32.09 -17.50 -21.65
C ALA A 435 -31.12 -18.14 -20.63
N TYR A 436 -30.83 -17.40 -19.57
CA TYR A 436 -29.99 -17.80 -18.46
C TYR A 436 -30.59 -18.94 -17.63
N LEU A 437 -31.87 -18.83 -17.24
CA LEU A 437 -32.59 -19.84 -16.46
C LEU A 437 -32.56 -21.21 -17.16
N ARG A 438 -32.86 -21.22 -18.47
CA ARG A 438 -32.81 -22.44 -19.31
C ARG A 438 -31.42 -23.07 -19.42
N LYS A 439 -30.35 -22.25 -19.33
CA LYS A 439 -28.96 -22.71 -19.48
C LYS A 439 -28.45 -23.44 -18.23
N TYR A 440 -28.86 -23.01 -17.03
CA TYR A 440 -28.20 -23.41 -15.78
C TYR A 440 -29.02 -24.29 -14.83
N TYR A 441 -30.36 -24.37 -14.97
CA TYR A 441 -31.24 -25.06 -14.02
C TYR A 441 -31.72 -26.46 -14.43
N ASN A 442 -31.16 -27.03 -15.50
CA ASN A 442 -31.45 -28.39 -15.97
C ASN A 442 -30.78 -29.44 -15.04
N ALA A 443 -31.45 -29.74 -13.92
CA ALA A 443 -30.96 -30.43 -12.72
C ALA A 443 -30.54 -31.92 -12.94
N THR A 444 -30.01 -32.72 -11.99
CA THR A 444 -30.24 -32.75 -10.53
C THR A 444 -29.14 -33.48 -9.72
N LEU A 445 -28.89 -33.10 -8.46
CA LEU A 445 -28.35 -33.89 -7.31
C LEU A 445 -28.52 -33.03 -6.02
N GLY A 446 -28.24 -33.40 -4.76
CA GLY A 446 -27.78 -34.66 -4.13
C GLY A 446 -27.12 -34.38 -2.75
N THR A 447 -27.50 -35.08 -1.66
CA THR A 447 -27.19 -34.63 -0.27
C THR A 447 -26.65 -35.70 0.70
N VAL A 448 -25.59 -35.36 1.44
CA VAL A 448 -25.26 -35.82 2.81
C VAL A 448 -24.41 -34.73 3.49
N ALA A 449 -24.71 -34.39 4.74
CA ALA A 449 -23.92 -33.46 5.57
C ALA A 449 -23.53 -34.06 6.94
N THR A 450 -22.50 -33.51 7.57
CA THR A 450 -21.97 -33.94 8.88
C THR A 450 -21.55 -32.73 9.71
N ASN A 451 -21.68 -32.84 11.04
CA ASN A 451 -21.38 -31.78 12.01
C ASN A 451 -19.99 -31.13 11.82
N ARG A 452 -19.94 -29.80 11.93
CA ARG A 452 -18.73 -28.98 11.79
C ARG A 452 -18.14 -28.62 13.17
N THR A 453 -16.82 -28.50 13.21
CA THR A 453 -16.08 -27.88 14.33
C THR A 453 -15.96 -26.37 14.11
N LEU A 454 -15.55 -25.64 15.15
CA LEU A 454 -15.24 -24.20 15.06
C LEU A 454 -14.07 -23.98 14.07
N ILE A 455 -14.31 -23.19 13.01
CA ILE A 455 -13.34 -22.89 11.95
C ILE A 455 -12.99 -21.40 11.98
N ASP A 456 -11.72 -21.05 11.81
CA ASP A 456 -11.29 -19.67 11.57
C ASP A 456 -11.60 -19.28 10.11
N TYR A 457 -12.72 -18.60 9.92
CA TYR A 457 -13.19 -18.17 8.60
C TYR A 457 -12.24 -17.18 7.91
N ASN A 458 -11.47 -16.38 8.66
CA ASN A 458 -10.55 -15.41 8.06
C ASN A 458 -9.33 -16.11 7.44
N GLN A 459 -8.76 -17.10 8.13
CA GLN A 459 -7.66 -17.92 7.58
C GLN A 459 -8.12 -18.71 6.35
N LEU A 460 -9.34 -19.27 6.40
CA LEU A 460 -9.91 -19.99 5.27
C LEU A 460 -10.13 -19.07 4.07
N ARG A 461 -10.80 -17.92 4.27
CA ARG A 461 -11.00 -16.89 3.23
C ARG A 461 -9.68 -16.45 2.60
N GLN A 462 -8.68 -16.14 3.42
CA GLN A 462 -7.35 -15.74 2.96
C GLN A 462 -6.70 -16.82 2.09
N LYS A 463 -6.71 -18.08 2.55
CA LYS A 463 -6.20 -19.23 1.79
C LYS A 463 -6.85 -19.35 0.41
N GLU A 464 -8.17 -19.35 0.34
CA GLU A 464 -8.87 -19.68 -0.91
C GLU A 464 -8.82 -18.53 -1.94
N VAL A 465 -8.95 -17.28 -1.49
CA VAL A 465 -8.78 -16.10 -2.36
C VAL A 465 -7.36 -16.04 -2.92
N LEU A 466 -6.34 -16.31 -2.10
CA LEU A 466 -4.95 -16.30 -2.55
C LEU A 466 -4.57 -17.54 -3.38
N ASN A 467 -5.17 -18.71 -3.14
CA ASN A 467 -5.07 -19.88 -4.01
C ASN A 467 -5.61 -19.59 -5.42
N PHE A 468 -6.76 -18.90 -5.52
CA PHE A 468 -7.30 -18.49 -6.83
C PHE A 468 -6.45 -17.39 -7.49
N ALA A 469 -5.97 -16.42 -6.71
CA ALA A 469 -5.11 -15.34 -7.19
C ALA A 469 -3.78 -15.84 -7.77
N PHE A 470 -3.09 -16.76 -7.08
CA PHE A 470 -1.75 -17.23 -7.49
C PHE A 470 -1.75 -18.59 -8.21
N GLY A 471 -2.90 -19.26 -8.30
CA GLY A 471 -3.07 -20.52 -9.01
C GLY A 471 -3.26 -20.39 -10.51
N ASN A 472 -3.24 -21.52 -11.20
CA ASN A 472 -3.62 -21.65 -12.60
C ASN A 472 -5.15 -21.81 -12.69
N THR A 473 -5.87 -20.76 -13.05
CA THR A 473 -7.30 -20.89 -13.33
C THR A 473 -7.54 -21.44 -14.73
N SER A 474 -8.68 -22.11 -14.95
CA SER A 474 -8.94 -22.84 -16.20
C SER A 474 -8.87 -21.97 -17.46
N ASN A 475 -9.22 -20.69 -17.34
CA ASN A 475 -9.37 -19.74 -18.44
C ASN A 475 -8.26 -18.66 -18.46
N GLN A 476 -7.17 -18.80 -17.69
CA GLN A 476 -5.97 -18.02 -17.96
C GLN A 476 -5.45 -18.35 -19.36
N GLU A 477 -5.26 -17.34 -20.21
CA GLU A 477 -4.62 -17.50 -21.54
C GLU A 477 -3.25 -18.19 -21.44
N LYS A 478 -2.59 -18.03 -20.29
CA LYS A 478 -1.24 -18.50 -20.01
C LYS A 478 -1.17 -19.15 -18.63
N LYS A 479 -1.15 -20.49 -18.60
CA LYS A 479 -0.93 -21.28 -17.39
C LYS A 479 0.57 -21.30 -17.04
N CYS A 480 0.90 -21.05 -15.78
CA CYS A 480 2.27 -21.06 -15.27
C CYS A 480 2.67 -22.42 -14.69
N PRO A 481 3.95 -22.82 -14.74
CA PRO A 481 4.43 -24.01 -14.04
C PRO A 481 4.18 -23.94 -12.52
N GLU A 482 4.08 -25.10 -11.86
CA GLU A 482 4.00 -25.17 -10.39
C GLU A 482 5.17 -24.41 -9.73
N GLY A 483 4.86 -23.62 -8.70
CA GLY A 483 5.81 -22.72 -8.04
C GLY A 483 6.02 -21.37 -8.75
N GLN A 484 5.30 -21.10 -9.84
CA GLN A 484 5.31 -19.82 -10.57
C GLN A 484 3.90 -19.23 -10.71
N PHE A 485 3.80 -17.92 -10.94
CA PHE A 485 2.54 -17.22 -11.24
C PHE A 485 2.78 -16.04 -12.20
N LEU A 486 1.71 -15.43 -12.70
CA LEU A 486 1.77 -14.31 -13.65
C LEU A 486 2.36 -13.04 -13.01
N SER A 487 3.43 -12.50 -13.59
CA SER A 487 4.04 -11.20 -13.22
C SER A 487 3.04 -10.05 -13.31
N ILE A 488 3.40 -8.88 -12.78
CA ILE A 488 2.68 -7.63 -13.11
C ILE A 488 2.76 -7.40 -14.63
N ALA A 489 1.72 -6.77 -15.20
CA ALA A 489 1.74 -6.33 -16.59
C ALA A 489 2.57 -5.04 -16.69
N GLY A 490 3.74 -5.10 -17.32
CA GLY A 490 4.51 -3.89 -17.64
C GLY A 490 3.92 -3.20 -18.88
N GLU A 491 4.15 -1.88 -19.01
CA GLU A 491 3.64 -1.05 -20.10
C GLU A 491 3.91 -1.65 -21.49
N GLY A 492 2.86 -2.13 -22.17
CA GLY A 492 2.94 -2.77 -23.49
C GLY A 492 3.54 -4.19 -23.52
N SER A 493 3.78 -4.82 -22.36
CA SER A 493 4.38 -6.16 -22.26
C SER A 493 3.40 -7.23 -21.78
N GLU A 494 3.42 -8.40 -22.42
CA GLU A 494 2.62 -9.56 -22.00
C GLU A 494 3.14 -10.11 -20.66
N ARG A 495 2.21 -10.48 -19.76
CA ARG A 495 2.53 -11.02 -18.43
C ARG A 495 3.35 -12.31 -18.55
N GLN A 496 4.41 -12.45 -17.74
CA GLN A 496 5.31 -13.60 -17.77
C GLN A 496 5.17 -14.46 -16.52
N CYS A 497 5.39 -15.77 -16.63
CA CYS A 497 5.41 -16.62 -15.45
C CYS A 497 6.73 -16.44 -14.70
N ILE A 498 6.64 -16.07 -13.42
CA ILE A 498 7.79 -15.81 -12.55
C ILE A 498 7.73 -16.68 -11.30
N SER A 499 8.91 -17.09 -10.79
CA SER A 499 9.02 -17.83 -9.54
C SER A 499 8.66 -16.95 -8.34
N VAL A 500 7.91 -17.50 -7.39
CA VAL A 500 7.52 -16.81 -6.15
C VAL A 500 8.77 -16.34 -5.38
N PRO A 501 8.93 -15.04 -5.08
CA PRO A 501 10.00 -14.54 -4.22
C PRO A 501 9.99 -15.21 -2.84
N SER A 502 11.16 -15.44 -2.23
CA SER A 502 11.28 -16.08 -0.91
C SER A 502 10.49 -15.34 0.17
N VAL A 503 10.57 -14.00 0.20
CA VAL A 503 9.84 -13.14 1.14
C VAL A 503 8.32 -13.28 0.95
N LEU A 504 7.84 -13.31 -0.29
CA LEU A 504 6.41 -13.50 -0.58
C LEU A 504 5.96 -14.90 -0.13
N ARG A 505 6.72 -15.96 -0.47
CA ARG A 505 6.43 -17.34 -0.09
C ARG A 505 6.37 -17.56 1.43
N GLN A 506 7.17 -16.83 2.20
CA GLN A 506 7.12 -16.88 3.67
C GLN A 506 5.82 -16.27 4.23
N ASN A 507 5.30 -15.21 3.60
CA ASN A 507 4.12 -14.47 4.08
C ASN A 507 2.79 -15.01 3.53
N MET A 508 2.79 -15.73 2.41
CA MET A 508 1.60 -16.40 1.86
C MET A 508 1.09 -17.56 2.73
N GLY A 509 1.96 -18.16 3.55
CA GLY A 509 1.64 -19.38 4.29
C GLY A 509 1.84 -20.66 3.48
N LYS A 510 1.95 -21.80 4.18
CA LYS A 510 2.40 -23.09 3.61
C LYS A 510 1.35 -23.81 2.76
N GLU A 511 0.08 -23.42 2.87
CA GLU A 511 -1.04 -24.09 2.20
C GLU A 511 -1.35 -23.54 0.82
N ILE A 512 -0.61 -22.51 0.38
CA ILE A 512 -0.80 -21.85 -0.90
C ILE A 512 0.29 -22.32 -1.86
N GLU A 513 -0.12 -22.89 -2.98
CA GLU A 513 0.76 -23.52 -3.97
C GLU A 513 0.63 -22.81 -5.33
N PRO A 514 1.38 -21.71 -5.58
CA PRO A 514 1.26 -20.93 -6.81
C PRO A 514 1.49 -21.76 -8.08
N GLY A 515 0.73 -21.47 -9.13
CA GLY A 515 0.75 -22.23 -10.39
C GLY A 515 0.05 -23.59 -10.32
N LYS A 516 -0.44 -24.04 -9.16
CA LYS A 516 -1.33 -25.20 -9.07
C LYS A 516 -2.75 -24.79 -9.49
N ASP A 517 -3.49 -25.71 -10.10
CA ASP A 517 -4.92 -25.53 -10.31
C ASP A 517 -5.64 -25.62 -8.94
N PRO A 518 -6.38 -24.59 -8.49
CA PRO A 518 -7.04 -24.62 -7.20
C PRO A 518 -8.20 -25.64 -7.15
N ASN A 519 -8.58 -26.26 -8.28
CA ASN A 519 -9.61 -27.31 -8.39
C ASN A 519 -10.92 -26.94 -7.68
N MET A 520 -11.38 -25.72 -7.92
CA MET A 520 -12.58 -25.19 -7.30
C MET A 520 -13.83 -25.70 -8.04
N PRO A 521 -14.77 -26.38 -7.38
CA PRO A 521 -16.02 -26.80 -8.01
C PRO A 521 -16.92 -25.58 -8.28
N ASN A 522 -17.78 -25.66 -9.29
CA ASN A 522 -18.85 -24.67 -9.47
C ASN A 522 -19.80 -24.70 -8.26
N CYS A 523 -20.28 -23.53 -7.83
CA CYS A 523 -21.24 -23.44 -6.75
C CYS A 523 -22.53 -24.19 -7.09
N SER A 524 -23.07 -24.90 -6.12
CA SER A 524 -24.39 -25.52 -6.23
C SER A 524 -25.44 -24.41 -6.34
N ARG A 525 -26.17 -24.39 -7.45
CA ARG A 525 -27.31 -23.48 -7.64
C ARG A 525 -28.56 -24.08 -6.98
N PHE A 526 -29.57 -23.25 -6.78
CA PHE A 526 -30.90 -23.70 -6.41
C PHE A 526 -31.42 -24.78 -7.39
N THR A 527 -32.16 -25.78 -6.93
CA THR A 527 -32.76 -26.80 -7.81
C THR A 527 -34.10 -27.23 -7.23
N SER A 528 -35.04 -27.63 -8.09
CA SER A 528 -36.36 -28.15 -7.67
C SER A 528 -36.35 -29.42 -6.80
N LYS A 529 -35.19 -30.05 -6.61
CA LYS A 529 -35.01 -31.13 -5.63
C LYS A 529 -34.72 -30.65 -4.20
N MET A 530 -34.43 -29.37 -4.04
CA MET A 530 -34.26 -28.73 -2.75
C MET A 530 -35.63 -28.25 -2.29
N ASP A 531 -36.08 -28.77 -1.16
CA ASP A 531 -37.36 -28.39 -0.57
C ASP A 531 -37.27 -26.97 0.04
N CYS A 532 -38.27 -26.13 -0.23
CA CYS A 532 -38.41 -24.80 0.38
C CYS A 532 -38.40 -24.86 1.91
N THR A 533 -38.81 -25.97 2.54
CA THR A 533 -38.73 -26.13 4.01
C THR A 533 -37.29 -26.15 4.55
N VAL A 534 -36.30 -26.50 3.72
CA VAL A 534 -34.90 -26.73 4.11
C VAL A 534 -34.02 -25.50 3.84
N ALA A 535 -34.56 -24.43 3.25
CA ALA A 535 -33.71 -23.38 2.72
C ALA A 535 -33.32 -22.28 3.72
N GLY A 536 -33.94 -22.23 4.90
CA GLY A 536 -33.29 -21.63 6.08
C GLY A 536 -31.98 -22.33 6.47
N THR A 537 -31.77 -23.58 6.03
CA THR A 537 -30.53 -24.36 6.21
C THR A 537 -29.78 -24.63 4.89
N MET A 538 -30.09 -23.93 3.79
CA MET A 538 -29.36 -24.10 2.52
C MET A 538 -27.86 -23.78 2.64
N LEU A 539 -27.51 -22.81 3.48
CA LEU A 539 -26.11 -22.47 3.81
C LEU A 539 -25.40 -23.56 4.64
N GLN A 540 -26.14 -24.49 5.25
CA GLN A 540 -25.59 -25.50 6.16
C GLN A 540 -25.29 -26.84 5.47
N ASP A 541 -26.19 -27.32 4.59
CA ASP A 541 -26.18 -28.70 4.06
C ASP A 541 -25.48 -28.92 2.70
N ILE A 542 -24.96 -27.87 2.02
CA ILE A 542 -24.13 -28.08 0.82
C ILE A 542 -22.88 -28.88 1.22
N PRO A 543 -22.60 -30.04 0.58
CA PRO A 543 -21.64 -31.03 1.06
C PRO A 543 -20.30 -30.45 1.52
N THR A 544 -19.77 -31.04 2.59
CA THR A 544 -18.56 -30.62 3.32
C THR A 544 -17.25 -30.79 2.53
N SER A 545 -17.30 -31.34 1.32
CA SER A 545 -16.14 -31.56 0.44
C SER A 545 -15.65 -30.32 -0.30
N GLY A 546 -16.30 -29.16 -0.16
CA GLY A 546 -15.86 -27.89 -0.72
C GLY A 546 -16.07 -26.73 0.26
N GLN A 547 -14.96 -26.16 0.73
CA GLN A 547 -14.92 -24.92 1.53
C GLN A 547 -15.07 -23.65 0.69
N HIS A 548 -14.85 -23.78 -0.62
CA HIS A 548 -14.96 -22.73 -1.62
C HIS A 548 -15.71 -23.24 -2.85
N CYS A 549 -16.24 -22.34 -3.68
CA CYS A 549 -16.76 -22.68 -4.99
C CYS A 549 -16.73 -21.48 -5.95
N LEU A 550 -16.82 -21.77 -7.25
CA LEU A 550 -16.81 -20.79 -8.33
C LEU A 550 -18.23 -20.40 -8.74
N TRP A 551 -18.44 -19.10 -8.92
CA TRP A 551 -19.64 -18.58 -9.56
C TRP A 551 -19.25 -17.54 -10.61
N THR A 552 -20.05 -17.41 -11.66
CA THR A 552 -19.87 -16.38 -12.69
C THR A 552 -20.51 -15.09 -12.21
N TRP A 553 -19.92 -13.90 -12.44
CA TRP A 553 -20.55 -12.63 -12.07
C TRP A 553 -21.99 -12.51 -12.58
N PHE A 554 -22.24 -12.91 -13.84
CA PHE A 554 -23.58 -12.94 -14.42
C PHE A 554 -24.59 -13.80 -13.62
N ALA A 555 -24.11 -14.85 -12.96
CA ALA A 555 -24.96 -15.65 -12.08
C ALA A 555 -25.22 -14.99 -10.73
N GLN A 556 -24.28 -14.20 -10.20
CA GLN A 556 -24.57 -13.32 -9.06
C GLN A 556 -25.62 -12.25 -9.43
N THR A 557 -25.53 -11.68 -10.64
CA THR A 557 -26.45 -10.64 -11.11
C THR A 557 -27.87 -11.17 -11.32
N CYS A 558 -28.01 -12.42 -11.80
CA CYS A 558 -29.32 -13.02 -12.11
C CYS A 558 -29.87 -13.89 -10.96
N ASP A 559 -29.06 -14.70 -10.27
CA ASP A 559 -29.51 -15.53 -9.13
C ASP A 559 -29.59 -14.74 -7.82
N GLY A 560 -28.93 -13.57 -7.72
CA GLY A 560 -28.72 -12.84 -6.46
C GLY A 560 -27.42 -13.22 -5.73
N SER A 561 -27.30 -12.83 -4.46
CA SER A 561 -26.19 -13.30 -3.61
C SER A 561 -26.37 -14.79 -3.33
N PRO A 562 -25.32 -15.61 -3.13
CA PRO A 562 -25.53 -17.04 -2.81
C PRO A 562 -26.08 -17.26 -1.39
N THR A 563 -26.24 -16.17 -0.63
CA THR A 563 -26.86 -16.07 0.69
C THR A 563 -28.29 -15.49 0.66
N ASP A 564 -28.69 -14.94 -0.50
CA ASP A 564 -29.88 -14.11 -0.71
C ASP A 564 -30.23 -14.27 -2.20
N THR A 565 -30.54 -15.51 -2.57
CA THR A 565 -30.71 -15.91 -3.97
C THR A 565 -32.13 -15.57 -4.40
N HIS A 566 -32.29 -14.46 -5.11
CA HIS A 566 -33.53 -13.99 -5.73
C HIS A 566 -34.38 -15.11 -6.38
N VAL A 567 -33.75 -16.07 -7.07
CA VAL A 567 -34.46 -17.24 -7.64
C VAL A 567 -35.13 -18.09 -6.55
N TYR A 568 -34.44 -18.35 -5.44
CA TYR A 568 -35.01 -19.08 -4.28
C TYR A 568 -36.07 -18.23 -3.56
N ASP A 569 -35.78 -16.96 -3.28
CA ASP A 569 -36.70 -16.13 -2.50
C ASP A 569 -38.02 -15.91 -3.26
N GLN A 570 -37.94 -15.65 -4.57
CA GLN A 570 -39.12 -15.64 -5.44
C GLN A 570 -39.78 -17.01 -5.60
N SER A 571 -39.08 -18.12 -5.34
CA SER A 571 -39.61 -19.49 -5.47
C SER A 571 -40.21 -20.07 -4.17
N CYS A 572 -39.92 -19.47 -3.01
CA CYS A 572 -40.20 -20.08 -1.71
C CYS A 572 -40.70 -19.10 -0.62
N ASN A 573 -40.71 -17.77 -0.85
CA ASN A 573 -41.14 -16.80 0.16
C ASN A 573 -42.64 -16.41 0.00
N PRO A 574 -43.56 -16.90 0.87
CA PRO A 574 -44.99 -16.57 0.78
C PRO A 574 -45.35 -15.14 1.20
N ASN A 575 -44.44 -14.39 1.82
CA ASN A 575 -44.79 -13.20 2.60
C ASN A 575 -44.89 -11.90 1.78
N GLN A 576 -44.70 -11.95 0.47
CA GLN A 576 -44.97 -10.84 -0.45
C GLN A 576 -46.38 -11.01 -1.04
N ASN A 577 -47.19 -9.95 -1.04
CA ASN A 577 -48.62 -10.06 -1.35
C ASN A 577 -48.93 -10.48 -2.81
N ASP A 578 -48.01 -10.22 -3.75
CA ASP A 578 -48.08 -10.66 -5.15
C ASP A 578 -47.32 -11.98 -5.41
N ALA A 579 -46.72 -12.59 -4.38
CA ALA A 579 -45.73 -13.64 -4.56
C ALA A 579 -46.28 -15.01 -4.92
N LEU A 580 -47.56 -15.33 -4.68
CA LEU A 580 -48.10 -16.65 -5.07
C LEU A 580 -48.00 -16.86 -6.58
N ASP A 581 -48.35 -15.84 -7.36
CA ASP A 581 -48.24 -15.82 -8.81
C ASP A 581 -46.77 -15.89 -9.25
N ALA A 582 -45.90 -15.06 -8.68
CA ALA A 582 -44.48 -15.05 -9.00
C ALA A 582 -43.77 -16.38 -8.65
N THR A 583 -44.11 -16.96 -7.50
CA THR A 583 -43.62 -18.25 -7.00
C THR A 583 -44.03 -19.40 -7.90
N CYS A 584 -45.30 -19.43 -8.30
CA CYS A 584 -45.81 -20.46 -9.18
C CYS A 584 -45.26 -20.31 -10.60
N ASN A 585 -45.18 -19.09 -11.15
CA ASN A 585 -44.51 -18.84 -12.42
C ASN A 585 -43.05 -19.29 -12.37
N MET A 586 -42.27 -18.85 -11.38
CA MET A 586 -40.86 -19.23 -11.26
C MET A 586 -40.69 -20.75 -11.19
N TRP A 587 -41.50 -21.44 -10.38
CA TRP A 587 -41.36 -22.88 -10.21
C TRP A 587 -41.78 -23.68 -11.47
N GLU A 588 -42.92 -23.34 -12.05
CA GLU A 588 -43.44 -24.01 -13.23
C GLU A 588 -42.66 -23.65 -14.50
N ASP A 589 -42.14 -22.43 -14.61
CA ASP A 589 -41.38 -22.00 -15.78
C ASP A 589 -39.91 -22.38 -15.75
N VAL A 590 -39.23 -22.32 -14.61
CA VAL A 590 -37.82 -22.71 -14.49
C VAL A 590 -37.66 -24.21 -14.36
N PHE A 591 -38.44 -24.84 -13.49
CA PHE A 591 -38.24 -26.26 -13.15
C PHE A 591 -39.15 -27.22 -13.89
N LYS A 592 -40.19 -26.72 -14.58
CA LYS A 592 -41.21 -27.53 -15.27
C LYS A 592 -41.86 -28.59 -14.35
N LEU A 593 -42.09 -28.20 -13.10
CA LEU A 593 -42.71 -28.98 -12.03
C LEU A 593 -43.72 -28.09 -11.29
N THR A 594 -44.71 -28.69 -10.63
CA THR A 594 -45.60 -27.98 -9.70
C THR A 594 -44.84 -27.60 -8.43
N ASN A 595 -45.14 -26.44 -7.83
CA ASN A 595 -44.52 -26.02 -6.57
C ASN A 595 -44.88 -27.02 -5.43
N PRO A 596 -43.93 -27.42 -4.57
CA PRO A 596 -44.17 -28.40 -3.51
C PRO A 596 -44.93 -27.87 -2.29
N LEU A 597 -44.93 -26.55 -2.06
CA LEU A 597 -45.62 -25.91 -0.92
C LEU A 597 -46.91 -25.20 -1.32
N PHE A 598 -46.97 -24.65 -2.53
CA PHE A 598 -48.07 -23.79 -2.97
C PHE A 598 -48.91 -24.45 -4.06
N ASN A 599 -50.23 -24.40 -3.91
CA ASN A 599 -51.15 -24.92 -4.92
C ASN A 599 -51.27 -23.94 -6.10
N CYS A 600 -50.41 -24.10 -7.11
CA CYS A 600 -50.36 -23.22 -8.26
C CYS A 600 -51.59 -23.28 -9.18
N ASP A 601 -52.38 -24.36 -9.13
CA ASP A 601 -53.68 -24.42 -9.83
C ASP A 601 -54.66 -23.34 -9.34
N SER A 602 -54.51 -22.85 -8.10
CA SER A 602 -55.36 -21.79 -7.52
C SER A 602 -55.39 -20.50 -8.35
N ARG A 603 -54.27 -20.18 -9.01
CA ARG A 603 -54.11 -19.02 -9.89
C ARG A 603 -55.13 -18.96 -11.02
N VAL A 604 -55.46 -20.12 -11.60
CA VAL A 604 -56.42 -20.25 -12.71
C VAL A 604 -57.84 -19.84 -12.25
N TYR A 605 -58.14 -20.02 -10.95
CA TYR A 605 -59.44 -19.69 -10.36
C TYR A 605 -59.48 -18.29 -9.72
N CYS A 606 -58.34 -17.76 -9.25
CA CYS A 606 -58.25 -16.45 -8.57
C CYS A 606 -57.98 -15.25 -9.49
N SER A 607 -57.34 -15.43 -10.64
CA SER A 607 -56.77 -14.30 -11.41
C SER A 607 -57.76 -13.43 -12.20
N ASN A 608 -59.03 -13.84 -12.36
CA ASN A 608 -59.95 -13.20 -13.32
C ASN A 608 -61.42 -13.05 -12.86
N ASP A 609 -61.82 -13.57 -11.71
CA ASP A 609 -63.23 -13.61 -11.31
C ASP A 609 -63.44 -13.05 -9.88
N PRO A 610 -64.06 -11.85 -9.73
CA PRO A 610 -64.26 -11.20 -8.43
C PRO A 610 -65.25 -11.93 -7.51
N ILE A 611 -65.83 -13.05 -7.97
CA ILE A 611 -66.71 -13.93 -7.18
C ILE A 611 -65.88 -14.83 -6.24
N TYR A 612 -64.65 -15.18 -6.62
CA TYR A 612 -63.76 -15.96 -5.75
C TYR A 612 -62.99 -15.04 -4.82
N ASP A 613 -63.55 -14.82 -3.64
CA ASP A 613 -62.91 -14.15 -2.53
C ASP A 613 -61.70 -15.00 -2.06
N CYS A 614 -60.54 -14.81 -2.68
CA CYS A 614 -59.35 -15.63 -2.46
C CYS A 614 -58.84 -15.53 -1.01
N LEU A 615 -59.32 -14.56 -0.23
CA LEU A 615 -59.20 -14.51 1.22
C LEU A 615 -59.75 -15.78 1.87
N ALA A 616 -60.92 -16.26 1.44
CA ALA A 616 -61.55 -17.47 1.97
C ALA A 616 -60.78 -18.75 1.60
N MET A 617 -60.16 -18.80 0.42
CA MET A 617 -59.35 -19.96 0.02
C MET A 617 -57.96 -19.96 0.66
N LYS A 618 -57.36 -18.77 0.86
CA LYS A 618 -56.17 -18.57 1.71
C LYS A 618 -56.46 -19.02 3.14
N LEU A 619 -57.58 -18.59 3.73
CA LEU A 619 -58.01 -19.02 5.07
C LEU A 619 -58.18 -20.54 5.16
N PHE A 620 -58.72 -21.19 4.11
CA PHE A 620 -58.88 -22.64 4.07
C PHE A 620 -57.52 -23.36 4.02
N ILE A 621 -56.58 -22.87 3.21
CA ILE A 621 -55.22 -23.43 3.11
C ILE A 621 -54.43 -23.22 4.41
N GLU A 622 -54.52 -22.05 5.05
CA GLU A 622 -53.87 -21.78 6.36
C GLU A 622 -54.41 -22.69 7.47
N VAL A 623 -55.73 -22.97 7.47
CA VAL A 623 -56.37 -23.91 8.40
C VAL A 623 -55.97 -25.36 8.12
N GLU A 624 -55.81 -25.75 6.84
CA GLU A 624 -55.46 -27.13 6.46
C GLU A 624 -53.95 -27.44 6.62
N LEU A 625 -53.08 -26.44 6.46
CA LEU A 625 -51.63 -26.53 6.72
C LEU A 625 -51.23 -26.36 8.19
N ASN A 626 -52.20 -26.09 9.08
CA ASN A 626 -52.03 -26.07 10.54
C ASN A 626 -50.94 -25.09 11.05
N GLN A 627 -50.77 -23.94 10.40
CA GLN A 627 -49.87 -22.85 10.81
C GLN A 627 -50.65 -21.63 11.32
N THR A 628 -51.26 -21.73 12.50
CA THR A 628 -52.08 -20.66 13.09
C THR A 628 -51.25 -19.61 13.85
N SER A 629 -50.07 -19.23 13.36
CA SER A 629 -49.07 -18.45 14.13
C SER A 629 -48.71 -17.07 13.57
N TYR A 630 -49.65 -16.39 12.90
CA TYR A 630 -49.66 -14.92 12.87
C TYR A 630 -51.08 -14.40 12.63
N TRP A 631 -51.63 -13.67 13.61
CA TRP A 631 -52.88 -12.92 13.46
C TRP A 631 -52.65 -11.55 14.12
N ASP A 632 -52.56 -10.50 13.31
CA ASP A 632 -52.48 -9.12 13.81
C ASP A 632 -53.91 -8.61 14.06
N PRO A 633 -54.28 -8.30 15.30
CA PRO A 633 -55.64 -7.88 15.63
C PRO A 633 -55.99 -6.44 15.21
N ASN A 634 -55.09 -5.70 14.55
CA ASN A 634 -55.32 -4.30 14.16
C ASN A 634 -55.88 -4.10 12.75
N TYR A 635 -56.25 -5.16 12.01
CA TYR A 635 -56.89 -5.00 10.70
C TYR A 635 -58.40 -4.76 10.86
N ASP A 636 -58.80 -3.49 10.83
CA ASP A 636 -60.14 -3.00 11.20
C ASP A 636 -61.18 -3.13 10.06
N ASP A 637 -61.27 -4.32 9.46
CA ASP A 637 -62.37 -4.71 8.57
C ASP A 637 -63.38 -5.58 9.32
N SER A 638 -64.67 -5.24 9.20
CA SER A 638 -65.67 -5.68 10.19
C SER A 638 -65.85 -7.21 10.24
N ILE A 639 -65.56 -7.79 11.41
CA ILE A 639 -65.73 -9.21 11.77
C ILE A 639 -67.11 -9.77 11.37
N THR A 640 -68.13 -8.91 11.30
CA THR A 640 -69.50 -9.25 10.92
C THR A 640 -69.67 -9.74 9.48
N ASP A 641 -68.92 -9.22 8.49
CA ASP A 641 -69.12 -9.67 7.09
C ASP A 641 -68.42 -11.02 6.83
N VAL A 642 -67.23 -11.22 7.41
CA VAL A 642 -66.48 -12.48 7.34
C VAL A 642 -67.23 -13.61 8.05
N GLN A 643 -67.80 -13.36 9.23
CA GLN A 643 -68.63 -14.36 9.92
C GLN A 643 -69.91 -14.72 9.15
N GLY A 644 -70.54 -13.75 8.48
CA GLY A 644 -71.69 -13.98 7.61
C GLY A 644 -71.36 -14.92 6.44
N ARG A 645 -70.31 -14.60 5.67
CA ARG A 645 -69.89 -15.40 4.50
C ARG A 645 -69.40 -16.79 4.90
N PHE A 646 -68.72 -16.94 6.04
CA PHE A 646 -68.30 -18.24 6.56
C PHE A 646 -69.50 -19.13 6.92
N LEU A 647 -70.54 -18.58 7.56
CA LEU A 647 -71.77 -19.31 7.89
C LEU A 647 -72.56 -19.75 6.65
N ASP A 648 -72.66 -18.90 5.62
CA ASP A 648 -73.32 -19.25 4.35
C ASP A 648 -72.51 -20.30 3.55
N GLY A 649 -71.17 -20.21 3.55
CA GLY A 649 -70.30 -21.22 2.95
C GLY A 649 -70.43 -22.59 3.64
N VAL A 650 -70.36 -22.61 4.98
CA VAL A 650 -70.48 -23.84 5.78
C VAL A 650 -71.88 -24.46 5.66
N THR A 651 -72.96 -23.67 5.68
CA THR A 651 -74.31 -24.21 5.49
C THR A 651 -74.52 -24.76 4.08
N THR A 652 -74.02 -24.08 3.04
CA THR A 652 -74.07 -24.57 1.66
C THR A 652 -73.28 -25.88 1.49
N ALA A 653 -72.09 -25.98 2.10
CA ALA A 653 -71.30 -27.21 2.12
C ALA A 653 -72.01 -28.36 2.86
N PHE A 654 -72.64 -28.09 4.01
CA PHE A 654 -73.41 -29.08 4.76
C PHE A 654 -74.66 -29.55 4.02
N VAL A 655 -75.38 -28.68 3.33
CA VAL A 655 -76.54 -29.05 2.49
C VAL A 655 -76.10 -29.96 1.33
N ASN A 656 -74.97 -29.65 0.69
CA ASN A 656 -74.42 -30.48 -0.39
C ASN A 656 -73.89 -31.84 0.12
N MET A 657 -73.21 -31.88 1.27
CA MET A 657 -72.82 -33.15 1.92
C MET A 657 -74.03 -33.98 2.35
N ALA A 658 -75.07 -33.38 2.92
CA ALA A 658 -76.28 -34.07 3.34
C ALA A 658 -77.04 -34.70 2.15
N SER A 659 -77.08 -33.98 1.02
CA SER A 659 -77.64 -34.48 -0.25
C SER A 659 -76.85 -35.67 -0.81
N ALA A 660 -75.52 -35.64 -0.72
CA ALA A 660 -74.65 -36.73 -1.16
C ALA A 660 -74.72 -38.00 -0.27
N LYS A 661 -74.95 -37.85 1.05
CA LYS A 661 -74.87 -38.97 2.01
C LYS A 661 -76.15 -39.80 2.16
N LEU A 662 -77.30 -39.36 1.62
CA LEU A 662 -78.57 -40.11 1.67
C LEU A 662 -78.71 -41.24 0.63
N LYS A 663 -77.64 -41.61 -0.09
CA LYS A 663 -77.68 -42.66 -1.14
C LYS A 663 -76.88 -43.93 -0.86
N LYS A 664 -76.38 -44.14 0.38
CA LYS A 664 -75.79 -45.42 0.79
C LYS A 664 -76.01 -45.77 2.26
N ASN A 665 -77.00 -46.65 2.47
CA ASN A 665 -77.05 -47.73 3.47
C ASN A 665 -75.76 -47.92 4.30
N SER A 666 -75.76 -47.75 5.62
CA SER A 666 -76.42 -48.55 6.70
C SER A 666 -75.50 -49.63 7.30
N VAL A 667 -75.84 -50.09 8.52
CA VAL A 667 -75.23 -51.19 9.30
C VAL A 667 -74.08 -50.81 10.28
N THR A 668 -74.47 -50.57 11.55
CA THR A 668 -73.93 -51.09 12.84
C THR A 668 -72.46 -51.58 12.95
N ARG A 669 -71.72 -51.47 14.08
CA ARG A 669 -72.11 -51.38 15.52
C ARG A 669 -70.92 -50.98 16.43
N ASP A 670 -71.26 -50.57 17.66
CA ASP A 670 -70.50 -50.42 18.93
C ASP A 670 -69.08 -51.03 19.10
N VAL A 671 -68.16 -50.26 19.71
CA VAL A 671 -67.16 -50.70 20.73
C VAL A 671 -66.95 -49.55 21.76
N VAL A 672 -66.60 -49.90 23.00
CA VAL A 672 -66.58 -49.06 24.22
C VAL A 672 -65.29 -49.34 25.02
N LEU A 673 -64.78 -48.34 25.78
CA LEU A 673 -63.60 -48.37 26.71
C LEU A 673 -62.20 -48.52 26.03
N ASP A 674 -61.06 -48.13 26.63
CA ASP A 674 -60.77 -47.61 27.99
C ASP A 674 -59.56 -46.60 28.00
N SER A 675 -59.32 -46.07 29.19
CA SER A 675 -58.36 -45.08 29.69
C SER A 675 -56.87 -45.45 29.78
N SER A 676 -56.02 -44.41 29.82
CA SER A 676 -54.72 -44.24 30.53
C SER A 676 -54.07 -42.94 30.01
N GLN A 677 -53.25 -42.14 30.72
CA GLN A 677 -52.69 -42.12 32.09
C GLN A 677 -52.45 -40.62 32.45
N VAL A 678 -52.81 -40.14 33.65
CA VAL A 678 -51.93 -39.95 34.84
C VAL A 678 -50.94 -38.77 34.77
N ASP A 679 -51.37 -37.67 35.41
CA ASP A 679 -50.69 -36.83 36.41
C ASP A 679 -49.57 -35.80 36.13
N LEU A 680 -49.66 -34.77 37.00
CA LEU A 680 -48.67 -33.81 37.51
C LEU A 680 -48.20 -32.66 36.59
N CYS A 681 -48.79 -31.48 36.82
CA CYS A 681 -48.13 -30.19 36.58
C CYS A 681 -48.31 -29.27 37.81
N HIS A 682 -47.23 -28.65 38.27
CA HIS A 682 -47.19 -27.91 39.54
C HIS A 682 -46.89 -26.42 39.28
N ARG A 683 -47.86 -25.56 39.63
CA ARG A 683 -47.81 -24.08 39.84
C ARG A 683 -46.70 -23.26 39.16
N CYS A 684 -47.12 -22.29 38.34
CA CYS A 684 -46.36 -21.04 38.15
C CYS A 684 -47.28 -19.85 37.80
N GLN A 685 -47.55 -18.96 38.77
CA GLN A 685 -47.91 -17.54 38.56
C GLN A 685 -48.14 -16.85 39.92
N GLU A 686 -47.46 -15.73 40.18
CA GLU A 686 -48.11 -14.42 40.27
C GLU A 686 -47.10 -13.25 40.20
N LEU A 687 -47.59 -12.10 39.73
CA LEU A 687 -46.85 -10.88 39.38
C LEU A 687 -46.42 -10.01 40.58
N ALA A 688 -45.46 -9.09 40.32
CA ALA A 688 -45.66 -7.62 40.40
C ALA A 688 -44.62 -6.77 41.18
N ILE A 689 -43.95 -5.87 40.44
CA ILE A 689 -43.84 -4.40 40.66
C ILE A 689 -42.83 -3.81 41.69
N CYS A 690 -42.15 -2.74 41.21
CA CYS A 690 -41.43 -1.64 41.89
C CYS A 690 -40.15 -1.90 42.74
N HIS A 691 -39.05 -1.24 42.34
CA HIS A 691 -38.54 -0.11 43.14
C HIS A 691 -37.71 0.92 42.34
N GLN A 692 -37.67 2.15 42.88
CA GLN A 692 -37.00 3.35 42.38
C GLN A 692 -35.90 3.77 43.38
N ALA A 693 -34.69 4.15 42.92
CA ALA A 693 -33.79 5.13 43.57
C ALA A 693 -32.42 5.33 42.86
N GLN A 694 -32.14 6.60 42.52
CA GLN A 694 -30.88 7.39 42.67
C GLN A 694 -29.47 6.80 42.40
N GLY A 695 -28.64 7.61 41.72
CA GLY A 695 -27.18 7.48 41.71
C GLY A 695 -26.47 8.41 40.71
N ASP A 696 -26.23 9.68 41.07
CA ASP A 696 -25.42 10.62 40.28
C ASP A 696 -23.93 10.23 40.26
N LEU A 697 -23.22 10.54 39.16
CA LEU A 697 -21.86 11.13 39.20
C LEU A 697 -21.41 11.71 37.85
N VAL A 698 -20.42 12.61 37.89
CA VAL A 698 -20.12 13.65 36.88
C VAL A 698 -18.68 13.54 36.34
N PHE A 699 -18.44 14.22 35.19
CA PHE A 699 -17.19 14.49 34.42
C PHE A 699 -17.07 13.62 33.16
N SER A 700 -16.90 14.12 31.93
CA SER A 700 -16.32 15.36 31.35
C SER A 700 -16.73 15.40 29.83
N GLY A 701 -16.49 16.37 28.95
CA GLY A 701 -15.80 17.66 28.99
C GLY A 701 -15.05 17.93 27.67
N LEU A 702 -15.55 18.86 26.83
CA LEU A 702 -14.89 19.52 25.67
C LEU A 702 -14.35 18.66 24.49
N SER A 703 -14.95 18.78 23.30
CA SER A 703 -14.53 19.77 22.28
C SER A 703 -15.32 19.60 20.96
N ASP A 704 -15.77 20.71 20.39
CA ASP A 704 -16.35 20.78 19.04
C ASP A 704 -15.28 21.10 17.96
N VAL A 705 -15.74 21.10 16.70
CA VAL A 705 -15.18 21.77 15.49
C VAL A 705 -14.02 21.09 14.75
N PHE A 706 -14.32 20.42 13.62
CA PHE A 706 -14.14 21.06 12.31
C PHE A 706 -15.01 20.42 11.21
N ASP A 707 -15.57 21.26 10.33
CA ASP A 707 -16.52 20.89 9.28
C ASP A 707 -15.92 20.13 8.10
N SER A 708 -16.75 19.28 7.48
CA SER A 708 -16.44 18.55 6.25
C SER A 708 -16.89 19.35 5.01
N GLY A 709 -15.93 19.91 4.27
CA GLY A 709 -16.18 20.57 2.99
C GLY A 709 -16.19 19.56 1.83
N SER A 710 -17.38 19.17 1.36
CA SER A 710 -17.52 18.32 0.17
C SER A 710 -17.44 19.13 -1.13
N TYR A 711 -16.47 18.82 -1.98
CA TYR A 711 -16.40 19.33 -3.36
C TYR A 711 -16.85 18.25 -4.34
N GLN A 712 -17.95 18.51 -5.05
CA GLN A 712 -18.26 17.81 -6.30
C GLN A 712 -17.54 18.53 -7.47
N ILE A 713 -16.95 17.75 -8.39
CA ILE A 713 -16.39 18.26 -9.64
C ILE A 713 -16.87 17.36 -10.78
N GLU A 714 -17.45 17.97 -11.82
CA GLU A 714 -17.94 17.30 -13.03
C GLU A 714 -16.80 16.78 -13.95
N PRO A 715 -17.04 15.75 -14.78
CA PRO A 715 -16.01 15.11 -15.59
C PRO A 715 -15.62 15.90 -16.84
N ALA A 716 -14.31 16.07 -17.06
CA ALA A 716 -13.76 16.67 -18.27
C ALA A 716 -13.85 15.73 -19.49
N ARG A 717 -14.17 16.29 -20.67
CA ARG A 717 -14.17 15.56 -21.97
C ARG A 717 -12.80 15.65 -22.66
N PRO A 718 -12.43 14.68 -23.53
CA PRO A 718 -11.08 14.59 -24.08
C PRO A 718 -10.93 15.33 -25.42
N HIS A 719 -9.98 16.27 -25.49
CA HIS A 719 -9.39 16.73 -26.76
C HIS A 719 -8.03 17.40 -26.53
N GLU A 720 -6.94 16.67 -26.76
CA GLU A 720 -5.63 17.14 -27.26
C GLU A 720 -4.57 16.04 -27.12
N ARG A 721 -4.38 15.25 -28.18
CA ARG A 721 -3.34 14.21 -28.27
C ARG A 721 -2.52 14.32 -29.55
N GLU A 722 -2.06 15.53 -29.89
CA GLU A 722 -1.23 15.71 -31.10
C GLU A 722 -0.26 16.92 -31.06
N GLN A 723 0.68 16.98 -30.10
CA GLN A 723 1.85 17.90 -30.22
C GLN A 723 3.14 17.58 -29.41
N ARG A 724 3.47 16.31 -29.10
CA ARG A 724 4.76 15.93 -28.49
C ARG A 724 5.63 15.03 -29.37
N HIS A 725 6.16 15.56 -30.49
CA HIS A 725 7.09 14.82 -31.35
C HIS A 725 8.18 15.66 -32.07
N ARG A 726 8.65 16.78 -31.48
CA ARG A 726 9.69 17.64 -32.10
C ARG A 726 10.76 18.21 -31.14
N TRP A 727 11.19 17.47 -30.11
CA TRP A 727 12.26 17.94 -29.19
C TRP A 727 13.27 16.85 -28.80
N TRP A 728 13.62 15.93 -29.71
CA TRP A 728 14.59 14.85 -29.43
C TRP A 728 15.60 14.55 -30.56
N THR A 729 16.04 15.58 -31.28
CA THR A 729 17.12 15.46 -32.29
C THR A 729 18.04 16.67 -32.32
N HIS A 730 18.82 16.91 -31.26
CA HIS A 730 20.01 17.77 -31.38
C HIS A 730 21.12 17.51 -30.33
N PHE A 731 21.56 16.26 -30.14
CA PHE A 731 22.81 15.97 -29.41
C PHE A 731 23.56 14.71 -29.90
N GLN A 732 23.81 14.62 -31.21
CA GLN A 732 24.79 13.69 -31.78
C GLN A 732 25.53 14.33 -32.96
N HIS A 733 26.65 15.00 -32.66
CA HIS A 733 27.81 15.13 -33.56
C HIS A 733 28.97 15.78 -32.80
N HIS A 734 29.94 14.98 -32.35
CA HIS A 734 31.39 15.25 -32.41
C HIS A 734 32.17 14.13 -31.69
N ALA A 735 32.37 13.00 -32.38
CA ALA A 735 33.33 11.98 -31.99
C ALA A 735 33.85 11.26 -33.26
N GLY A 736 35.05 11.62 -33.66
CA GLY A 736 35.81 10.95 -34.72
C GLY A 736 37.00 11.83 -35.08
N ALA A 737 38.22 11.34 -35.22
CA ALA A 737 38.81 10.01 -35.21
C ALA A 737 40.35 10.28 -35.17
N PRO A 738 41.24 9.27 -35.16
CA PRO A 738 42.46 9.38 -34.35
C PRO A 738 43.73 9.79 -35.10
N LYS A 739 44.73 10.27 -34.33
CA LYS A 739 46.16 10.05 -34.55
C LYS A 739 46.95 10.21 -33.25
#